data_AF-A0A6G9Y0V0-F1
#
_entry.id   AF-A0A6G9Y0V0-F1
#
_cell.length_a   1.000
_cell.length_b   1.000
_cell.length_c   1.000
_cell.angle_alpha   90.00
_cell.angle_beta   90.00
_cell.angle_gamma   90.00
#
_symmetry.space_group_name_H-M   'P 1'
#
loop_
_entity.id
_entity.type
_entity.pdbx_description
1 polymer ?
#
loop_
_entity_poly.entity_id
_entity_poly.type
_entity_poly.pdbx_seq_one_letter_code
_entity_poly.pdbx_strand_id
1 'polypeptide(L)'
;MSIPPGVITVQVAALPSTAGAVRTASITAIPSRDLVWTPTGQHLSSMCTTFPAMGWVLLPAVDQDGFVAAGTTDAVMGWSYLINATWTEADGTHRVENGIIQVFKNQTSVFLTDWNSELVVPPDYRVSYVRTVNGLEPDDHGNVHVSAVVTSTGITDSSAVGRSILTAADSQTARASIGAGTYTKPSTGIPALDLGATVQASLARADGAVPRGELMVNVRDHGALGDGVADDTAAITAAYTAAAGRPLYFPAGTYPVTTLPDLADGSRLIGEGPLRSEIRYSGTDTLLTLTGKQDIAFRSLGIHLSGAGATAITLSGCFQIALDDVRIRGAHTSATGATYRNQTGLRLVANTGNTRIHNTVLANLGVGLQTDAIQNEITNSKVVNCYNGIKGAGAGNSSGLAAVATEFIADGATTTAAHVVIEGVGATWIFESCWFEGSDYGLIVGTLGVGGPSSFAMIGCKIGAKSVGIQLNRCRQPSLIACEFNEDQGTMMTELVFAAGGDEAIEGFAANLVTTLRPDFSDADFPQYWNVLRRGQARFPNLRSSSNLSVAGTTTTGSLRVTNGAGAARVLTSDAEGNASWQTPGSGGGTAPDATSTVKGLVQLAGDFGGTAAAPTVPALVNKADAARQIIAGTGLSGGGSLVADRTLAVVYGTAAATACAGDDPRLSNTRAPTGGTVACDFVWVAQTGTRTTGVGDLAAGMYVGRPFTLTKAIYQFDSADGGGSSTVELRRNGAQVPNSNLSVTATSQVDNTTTDAARTAAINISYAVGDRLALALTAPGTTPGKGLRAYLFGTWD
;
A
#
# COMPACT_ATOMS: atom_id res chain seq x y z
N MET A 1 -29.35 48.79 -131.42
CA MET A 1 -28.11 49.42 -131.94
C MET A 1 -27.25 48.30 -132.49
N SER A 2 -27.35 48.03 -133.80
CA SER A 2 -26.58 46.98 -134.48
C SER A 2 -25.22 47.54 -134.89
N ILE A 3 -24.13 46.92 -134.44
CA ILE A 3 -22.82 47.12 -135.06
C ILE A 3 -22.73 46.12 -136.24
N PRO A 4 -22.32 46.54 -137.45
CA PRO A 4 -22.16 45.64 -138.60
C PRO A 4 -21.05 44.59 -138.38
N PRO A 5 -21.09 43.45 -139.09
CA PRO A 5 -20.19 42.31 -138.86
C PRO A 5 -18.78 42.64 -139.34
N GLY A 6 -17.94 43.16 -138.43
CA GLY A 6 -16.50 43.14 -138.59
C GLY A 6 -15.99 41.73 -138.35
N VAL A 7 -15.44 41.11 -139.39
CA VAL A 7 -14.78 39.80 -139.33
C VAL A 7 -13.66 39.87 -138.29
N ILE A 8 -13.80 39.12 -137.18
CA ILE A 8 -12.69 38.84 -136.28
C ILE A 8 -11.82 37.81 -137.01
N THR A 9 -10.77 38.28 -137.68
CA THR A 9 -9.78 37.40 -138.31
C THR A 9 -8.83 36.89 -137.23
N VAL A 10 -8.95 35.62 -136.85
CA VAL A 10 -7.95 34.96 -135.99
C VAL A 10 -6.96 34.21 -136.88
N GLN A 11 -5.72 34.69 -136.97
CA GLN A 11 -4.62 33.93 -137.57
C GLN A 11 -4.11 32.91 -136.55
N VAL A 12 -4.30 31.62 -136.84
CA VAL A 12 -3.75 30.53 -136.01
C VAL A 12 -2.35 30.21 -136.52
N ALA A 13 -1.33 30.52 -135.72
CA ALA A 13 0.03 30.04 -135.95
C ALA A 13 0.10 28.54 -135.62
N ALA A 14 0.76 27.77 -136.49
CA ALA A 14 0.87 26.32 -136.35
C ALA A 14 1.46 25.91 -135.00
N LEU A 15 0.72 25.10 -134.23
CA LEU A 15 1.24 24.43 -133.04
C LEU A 15 1.94 23.12 -133.43
N PRO A 16 3.07 22.77 -132.78
CA PRO A 16 3.88 21.62 -133.17
C PRO A 16 3.16 20.32 -132.79
N SER A 17 2.85 19.50 -133.79
CA SER A 17 2.69 18.06 -133.57
C SER A 17 4.01 17.38 -133.85
N THR A 18 4.35 16.36 -133.06
CA THR A 18 5.55 15.53 -133.20
C THR A 18 5.56 14.67 -134.49
N ALA A 19 4.59 14.83 -135.39
CA ALA A 19 4.50 14.13 -136.66
C ALA A 19 3.63 14.88 -137.69
N GLY A 20 4.22 15.84 -138.42
CA GLY A 20 3.90 16.18 -139.82
C GLY A 20 2.46 16.52 -140.29
N ALA A 21 1.44 16.59 -139.43
CA ALA A 21 0.06 16.85 -139.85
C ALA A 21 -0.29 18.35 -139.87
N VAL A 22 -0.79 18.86 -141.00
CA VAL A 22 -1.32 20.22 -141.16
C VAL A 22 -2.77 20.27 -140.67
N ARG A 23 -3.05 21.04 -139.62
CA ARG A 23 -4.41 21.26 -139.08
C ARG A 23 -5.02 22.54 -139.67
N THR A 24 -6.24 22.47 -140.19
CA THR A 24 -6.98 23.63 -140.74
C THR A 24 -8.25 23.86 -139.91
N ALA A 25 -8.47 25.06 -139.37
CA ALA A 25 -9.68 25.41 -138.61
C ALA A 25 -10.54 26.44 -139.37
N SER A 26 -11.86 26.33 -139.29
CA SER A 26 -12.81 27.33 -139.84
C SER A 26 -13.89 27.66 -138.79
N ILE A 27 -14.19 28.94 -138.59
CA ILE A 27 -15.10 29.43 -137.52
C ILE A 27 -16.39 29.98 -138.16
N THR A 28 -17.57 29.59 -137.65
CA THR A 28 -18.88 30.12 -138.10
C THR A 28 -19.67 30.65 -136.91
N ALA A 29 -20.05 31.94 -136.92
CA ALA A 29 -20.76 32.60 -135.82
C ALA A 29 -22.29 32.64 -136.02
N ILE A 30 -23.09 32.33 -134.99
CA ILE A 30 -24.56 32.47 -134.99
C ILE A 30 -25.03 33.11 -133.66
N PRO A 31 -25.81 34.21 -133.65
CA PRO A 31 -26.31 34.83 -132.43
C PRO A 31 -27.71 34.32 -132.03
N SER A 32 -27.97 34.08 -130.74
CA SER A 32 -29.32 33.78 -130.22
C SER A 32 -29.70 34.70 -129.05
N ARG A 33 -30.91 35.25 -129.11
CA ARG A 33 -31.56 36.05 -128.07
C ARG A 33 -32.97 35.47 -127.89
N ASP A 34 -33.36 35.30 -126.62
CA ASP A 34 -34.73 35.08 -126.10
C ASP A 34 -35.22 33.63 -125.91
N LEU A 35 -35.24 33.15 -124.65
CA LEU A 35 -36.17 32.14 -124.12
C LEU A 35 -36.24 32.19 -122.58
N VAL A 36 -37.47 32.22 -122.03
CA VAL A 36 -37.85 32.44 -120.61
C VAL A 36 -38.38 31.12 -120.00
N TRP A 37 -38.16 30.88 -118.68
CA TRP A 37 -38.41 29.61 -117.96
C TRP A 37 -39.63 29.65 -117.00
N THR A 38 -40.09 28.45 -116.59
CA THR A 38 -40.54 27.97 -115.25
C THR A 38 -41.73 26.95 -115.34
N PRO A 39 -42.05 26.11 -114.31
CA PRO A 39 -41.50 24.75 -114.16
C PRO A 39 -42.51 23.70 -113.59
N THR A 40 -42.51 22.43 -114.03
CA THR A 40 -42.93 21.28 -113.18
C THR A 40 -42.63 19.97 -113.89
N GLY A 41 -41.75 19.16 -113.29
CA GLY A 41 -41.27 17.91 -113.84
C GLY A 41 -42.27 16.76 -113.73
N GLN A 42 -42.52 16.09 -114.85
CA GLN A 42 -42.87 14.67 -114.90
C GLN A 42 -41.81 13.96 -115.73
N HIS A 43 -41.15 12.97 -115.12
CA HIS A 43 -40.23 12.06 -115.80
C HIS A 43 -41.04 11.08 -116.67
N LEU A 44 -40.75 11.05 -117.97
CA LEU A 44 -41.16 9.97 -118.88
C LEU A 44 -39.97 9.58 -119.75
N SER A 45 -39.64 8.30 -119.65
CA SER A 45 -38.62 7.60 -120.42
C SER A 45 -39.03 7.39 -121.89
N SER A 46 -38.01 7.21 -122.73
CA SER A 46 -38.02 6.71 -124.13
C SER A 46 -38.33 7.72 -125.25
N MET A 47 -37.34 7.97 -126.12
CA MET A 47 -37.35 7.56 -127.53
C MET A 47 -36.15 8.12 -128.33
N CYS A 48 -35.53 7.22 -129.09
CA CYS A 48 -34.98 7.37 -130.45
C CYS A 48 -33.82 8.35 -130.76
N THR A 49 -32.82 7.73 -131.40
CA THR A 49 -31.60 8.19 -132.05
C THR A 49 -31.81 9.27 -133.12
N THR A 50 -31.15 10.43 -132.97
CA THR A 50 -30.32 11.19 -133.93
C THR A 50 -30.44 12.70 -133.69
N PHE A 51 -29.28 13.33 -133.49
CA PHE A 51 -29.04 14.76 -133.22
C PHE A 51 -29.56 15.31 -131.87
N PRO A 52 -28.67 15.75 -130.96
CA PRO A 52 -29.11 16.35 -129.71
C PRO A 52 -29.67 17.75 -129.98
N ALA A 53 -30.98 17.89 -129.81
CA ALA A 53 -31.63 19.17 -129.56
C ALA A 53 -31.13 19.70 -128.21
N MET A 54 -30.08 20.52 -128.26
CA MET A 54 -29.62 21.32 -127.13
C MET A 54 -30.57 22.50 -126.92
N GLY A 55 -31.69 22.28 -126.23
CA GLY A 55 -32.47 23.35 -125.62
C GLY A 55 -31.90 23.66 -124.23
N TRP A 56 -30.90 24.55 -124.13
CA TRP A 56 -30.39 25.01 -122.84
C TRP A 56 -31.08 26.32 -122.44
N VAL A 57 -31.82 26.24 -121.34
CA VAL A 57 -32.39 27.37 -120.62
C VAL A 57 -31.26 28.08 -119.86
N LEU A 58 -31.11 29.39 -120.04
CA LEU A 58 -30.25 30.21 -119.17
C LEU A 58 -30.90 30.33 -117.78
N LEU A 59 -30.27 29.79 -116.75
CA LEU A 59 -30.62 30.08 -115.35
C LEU A 59 -29.68 31.16 -114.79
N PRO A 60 -30.18 32.15 -114.01
CA PRO A 60 -29.35 33.21 -113.46
C PRO A 60 -28.38 32.69 -112.38
N ALA A 61 -27.21 33.31 -112.32
CA ALA A 61 -26.12 32.96 -111.40
C ALA A 61 -26.56 33.00 -109.92
N VAL A 62 -26.19 31.96 -109.18
CA VAL A 62 -26.38 31.84 -107.73
C VAL A 62 -25.01 32.05 -107.06
N ASP A 63 -24.95 32.87 -106.02
CA ASP A 63 -23.77 33.07 -105.18
C ASP A 63 -23.63 31.96 -104.12
N GLN A 64 -22.43 31.87 -103.52
CA GLN A 64 -21.86 30.70 -102.84
C GLN A 64 -22.61 30.15 -101.62
N ASP A 65 -23.73 30.76 -101.20
CA ASP A 65 -24.48 30.38 -100.00
C ASP A 65 -25.94 29.93 -100.28
N GLY A 66 -26.33 29.73 -101.54
CA GLY A 66 -27.50 28.90 -101.88
C GLY A 66 -28.88 29.47 -101.52
N PHE A 67 -29.06 30.80 -101.51
CA PHE A 67 -30.39 31.44 -101.43
C PHE A 67 -30.55 32.55 -102.48
N VAL A 68 -31.59 32.44 -103.31
CA VAL A 68 -31.92 33.39 -104.40
C VAL A 68 -32.37 34.73 -103.81
N ALA A 69 -31.53 35.77 -103.93
CA ALA A 69 -31.94 37.15 -103.69
C ALA A 69 -32.59 37.72 -104.96
N ALA A 70 -33.91 37.92 -104.91
CA ALA A 70 -34.64 38.66 -105.93
C ALA A 70 -34.22 40.14 -105.91
N GLY A 71 -33.71 40.63 -107.04
CA GLY A 71 -33.70 42.05 -107.37
C GLY A 71 -32.33 42.72 -107.45
N THR A 72 -31.61 42.51 -108.56
CA THR A 72 -30.78 43.55 -109.18
C THR A 72 -30.87 43.42 -110.70
N THR A 73 -31.11 44.55 -111.37
CA THR A 73 -31.59 44.69 -112.75
C THR A 73 -30.50 44.78 -113.82
N ASP A 74 -29.29 44.26 -113.58
CA ASP A 74 -28.20 44.30 -114.57
C ASP A 74 -27.90 42.90 -115.12
N ALA A 75 -28.76 42.43 -116.02
CA ALA A 75 -28.54 41.22 -116.79
C ALA A 75 -27.36 41.41 -117.76
N VAL A 76 -26.22 40.82 -117.41
CA VAL A 76 -24.99 40.72 -118.22
C VAL A 76 -25.32 40.00 -119.54
N MET A 77 -25.41 40.73 -120.65
CA MET A 77 -25.54 40.11 -121.99
C MET A 77 -24.19 39.57 -122.46
N GLY A 78 -23.99 38.26 -122.33
CA GLY A 78 -22.86 37.56 -122.94
C GLY A 78 -23.21 37.04 -124.35
N TRP A 79 -22.23 37.05 -125.26
CA TRP A 79 -22.38 36.46 -126.60
C TRP A 79 -21.67 35.10 -126.62
N SER A 80 -22.33 34.07 -127.17
CA SER A 80 -21.76 32.73 -127.34
C SER A 80 -21.49 32.45 -128.81
N TYR A 81 -20.30 31.97 -129.14
CA TYR A 81 -19.87 31.61 -130.50
C TYR A 81 -19.52 30.13 -130.56
N LEU A 82 -20.02 29.41 -131.57
CA LEU A 82 -19.67 28.01 -131.83
C LEU A 82 -18.42 27.93 -132.72
N ILE A 83 -17.50 27.04 -132.37
CA ILE A 83 -16.31 26.72 -133.16
C ILE A 83 -16.36 25.25 -133.51
N ASN A 84 -16.24 24.94 -134.81
CA ASN A 84 -16.01 23.59 -135.30
C ASN A 84 -14.57 23.49 -135.81
N ALA A 85 -13.73 22.77 -135.10
CA ALA A 85 -12.40 22.40 -135.59
C ALA A 85 -12.47 20.97 -136.13
N THR A 86 -12.16 20.79 -137.42
CA THR A 86 -12.09 19.47 -138.05
C THR A 86 -10.68 19.20 -138.50
N TRP A 87 -10.15 18.03 -138.19
CA TRP A 87 -8.87 17.59 -138.77
C TRP A 87 -8.86 16.08 -138.97
N THR A 88 -7.95 15.63 -139.84
CA THR A 88 -7.75 14.22 -140.15
C THR A 88 -6.41 13.80 -139.55
N GLU A 89 -6.41 12.73 -138.76
CA GLU A 89 -5.17 12.16 -138.21
C GLU A 89 -4.41 11.38 -139.30
N ALA A 90 -3.12 11.08 -139.08
CA ALA A 90 -2.26 10.43 -140.07
C ALA A 90 -2.72 9.01 -140.49
N ASP A 91 -3.64 8.40 -139.74
CA ASP A 91 -4.26 7.09 -140.04
C ASP A 91 -5.55 7.19 -140.89
N GLY A 92 -5.94 8.41 -141.30
CA GLY A 92 -7.14 8.67 -142.09
C GLY A 92 -8.42 8.87 -141.28
N THR A 93 -8.39 8.84 -139.94
CA THR A 93 -9.57 9.13 -139.13
C THR A 93 -9.91 10.62 -139.11
N HIS A 94 -11.15 10.98 -139.46
CA HIS A 94 -11.67 12.34 -139.34
C HIS A 94 -12.18 12.59 -137.92
N ARG A 95 -11.66 13.63 -137.28
CA ARG A 95 -12.11 14.10 -135.96
C ARG A 95 -12.72 15.48 -136.07
N VAL A 96 -13.81 15.67 -135.33
CA VAL A 96 -14.50 16.95 -135.18
C VAL A 96 -14.48 17.29 -133.69
N GLU A 97 -13.92 18.44 -133.35
CA GLU A 97 -13.96 19.01 -132.00
C GLU A 97 -14.83 20.28 -132.05
N ASN A 98 -15.96 20.22 -131.34
CA ASN A 98 -16.87 21.34 -131.20
C ASN A 98 -16.59 22.06 -129.88
N GLY A 99 -16.36 23.37 -129.93
CA GLY A 99 -16.17 24.22 -128.76
C GLY A 99 -17.13 25.41 -128.77
N ILE A 100 -17.38 26.00 -127.61
CA ILE A 100 -18.13 27.26 -127.49
C ILE A 100 -17.22 28.29 -126.82
N ILE A 101 -17.09 29.47 -127.43
CA ILE A 101 -16.46 30.64 -126.81
C ILE A 101 -17.56 31.56 -126.29
N GLN A 102 -17.50 31.94 -125.02
CA GLN A 102 -18.41 32.92 -124.42
C GLN A 102 -17.63 34.19 -124.04
N VAL A 103 -18.18 35.36 -124.39
CA VAL A 103 -17.59 36.66 -124.08
C VAL A 103 -18.53 37.43 -123.16
N PHE A 104 -18.05 37.79 -121.97
CA PHE A 104 -18.81 38.53 -120.96
C PHE A 104 -18.21 39.91 -120.70
N LYS A 105 -19.05 40.88 -120.37
CA LYS A 105 -18.65 42.25 -120.00
C LYS A 105 -18.42 42.32 -118.48
N ASN A 106 -17.32 42.95 -118.04
CA ASN A 106 -17.03 43.29 -116.64
C ASN A 106 -16.87 42.13 -115.62
N GLN A 107 -16.35 40.95 -116.00
CA GLN A 107 -15.96 39.93 -115.02
C GLN A 107 -14.44 39.84 -114.76
N THR A 108 -14.11 39.61 -113.49
CA THR A 108 -12.76 39.39 -112.96
C THR A 108 -12.25 37.99 -113.30
N SER A 109 -11.36 37.94 -114.30
CA SER A 109 -10.29 36.95 -114.61
C SER A 109 -10.48 35.47 -114.24
N VAL A 110 -10.49 34.61 -115.26
CA VAL A 110 -10.02 33.21 -115.19
C VAL A 110 -8.95 33.04 -116.27
N PHE A 111 -7.76 32.57 -115.87
CA PHE A 111 -6.58 32.41 -116.71
C PHE A 111 -6.71 31.23 -117.69
N LEU A 112 -6.20 31.41 -118.91
CA LEU A 112 -5.98 30.40 -119.93
C LEU A 112 -4.51 29.94 -119.88
N THR A 113 -4.31 28.64 -119.70
CA THR A 113 -3.09 27.88 -120.05
C THR A 113 -3.64 26.65 -120.78
N ASP A 114 -3.49 26.41 -122.09
CA ASP A 114 -2.33 26.57 -122.95
C ASP A 114 -2.75 26.84 -124.42
N TRP A 115 -2.84 28.08 -124.87
CA TRP A 115 -2.88 28.45 -126.30
C TRP A 115 -2.06 29.74 -126.49
N ASN A 116 -0.88 29.62 -127.09
CA ASN A 116 0.02 30.76 -127.39
C ASN A 116 -0.42 31.52 -128.65
N SER A 117 -1.58 32.18 -128.59
CA SER A 117 -1.96 33.19 -129.57
C SER A 117 -2.73 34.32 -128.89
N GLU A 118 -2.22 35.54 -129.04
CA GLU A 118 -2.74 36.77 -128.46
C GLU A 118 -4.09 37.15 -129.08
N LEU A 119 -5.19 36.91 -128.37
CA LEU A 119 -6.51 37.40 -128.74
C LEU A 119 -6.64 38.84 -128.25
N VAL A 120 -6.65 39.82 -129.16
CA VAL A 120 -6.85 41.24 -128.81
C VAL A 120 -8.33 41.46 -128.49
N VAL A 121 -8.65 41.56 -127.19
CA VAL A 121 -10.01 41.83 -126.69
C VAL A 121 -10.08 43.30 -126.23
N PRO A 122 -11.15 44.06 -126.54
CA PRO A 122 -11.33 45.40 -125.98
C PRO A 122 -11.27 45.39 -124.44
N PRO A 123 -10.74 46.45 -123.78
CA PRO A 123 -10.35 46.43 -122.36
C PRO A 123 -11.46 46.08 -121.35
N ASP A 124 -12.72 46.14 -121.76
CA ASP A 124 -13.89 45.88 -120.91
C ASP A 124 -14.43 44.43 -121.01
N TYR A 125 -13.79 43.54 -121.78
CA TYR A 125 -14.27 42.17 -122.05
C TYR A 125 -13.18 41.10 -121.83
N ARG A 126 -13.58 39.91 -121.34
CA ARG A 126 -12.68 38.74 -121.15
C ARG A 126 -13.29 37.44 -121.71
N VAL A 127 -12.46 36.43 -121.99
CA VAL A 127 -12.81 35.18 -122.70
C VAL A 127 -12.53 33.96 -121.81
N SER A 128 -13.47 33.00 -121.77
CA SER A 128 -13.30 31.68 -121.14
C SER A 128 -13.54 30.55 -122.16
N TYR A 129 -12.78 29.47 -122.06
CA TYR A 129 -12.90 28.27 -122.89
C TYR A 129 -13.35 27.07 -122.06
N VAL A 130 -14.39 26.35 -122.50
CA VAL A 130 -14.89 25.13 -121.86
C VAL A 130 -14.82 23.97 -122.86
N ARG A 131 -14.03 22.94 -122.55
CA ARG A 131 -13.96 21.71 -123.34
C ARG A 131 -15.03 20.75 -122.86
N THR A 132 -15.94 20.33 -123.74
CA THR A 132 -17.00 19.36 -123.40
C THR A 132 -16.65 18.01 -124.01
N VAL A 133 -16.53 16.96 -123.19
CA VAL A 133 -16.36 15.57 -123.63
C VAL A 133 -17.73 14.89 -123.59
N ASN A 134 -18.09 14.21 -124.70
CA ASN A 134 -19.40 13.64 -125.00
C ASN A 134 -20.09 12.84 -123.88
N GLY A 135 -21.37 13.17 -123.60
CA GLY A 135 -22.41 12.13 -123.51
C GLY A 135 -23.06 11.79 -122.16
N LEU A 136 -23.01 12.62 -121.13
CA LEU A 136 -23.70 12.35 -119.85
C LEU A 136 -24.57 13.54 -119.43
N GLU A 137 -25.87 13.32 -119.22
CA GLU A 137 -26.80 14.34 -118.71
C GLU A 137 -26.68 14.49 -117.17
N PRO A 138 -26.80 15.72 -116.62
CA PRO A 138 -26.83 15.97 -115.17
C PRO A 138 -28.16 15.54 -114.52
N ASP A 139 -28.15 15.25 -113.22
CA ASP A 139 -29.38 15.06 -112.44
C ASP A 139 -30.12 16.37 -112.16
N ASP A 140 -31.29 16.29 -111.50
CA ASP A 140 -32.21 17.41 -111.23
C ASP A 140 -31.60 18.52 -110.32
N HIS A 141 -30.37 18.34 -109.82
CA HIS A 141 -29.59 19.37 -109.11
C HIS A 141 -28.40 19.90 -109.92
N GLY A 142 -28.28 19.53 -111.21
CA GLY A 142 -27.18 19.94 -112.07
C GLY A 142 -25.88 19.16 -111.84
N ASN A 143 -25.90 18.05 -111.09
CA ASN A 143 -24.71 17.22 -110.92
C ASN A 143 -24.60 16.23 -112.09
N VAL A 144 -23.60 16.44 -112.94
CA VAL A 144 -23.12 15.39 -113.84
C VAL A 144 -22.39 14.38 -112.96
N HIS A 145 -22.97 13.20 -112.77
CA HIS A 145 -22.23 12.06 -112.21
C HIS A 145 -21.19 11.63 -113.24
N VAL A 146 -20.08 12.37 -113.28
CA VAL A 146 -18.86 11.87 -113.89
C VAL A 146 -18.44 10.72 -113.00
N SER A 147 -18.66 9.48 -113.46
CA SER A 147 -17.87 8.35 -113.01
C SER A 147 -16.44 8.58 -113.50
N ALA A 148 -15.80 9.62 -112.98
CA ALA A 148 -14.37 9.73 -112.99
C ALA A 148 -13.92 8.63 -112.04
N VAL A 149 -13.42 7.55 -112.61
CA VAL A 149 -12.39 6.78 -111.91
C VAL A 149 -11.28 7.79 -111.66
N VAL A 150 -11.33 8.44 -110.50
CA VAL A 150 -10.20 9.21 -109.98
C VAL A 150 -9.13 8.16 -109.72
N THR A 151 -8.22 7.99 -110.67
CA THR A 151 -7.02 7.22 -110.39
C THR A 151 -6.23 7.97 -109.33
N SER A 152 -5.81 7.25 -108.30
CA SER A 152 -5.23 7.79 -107.05
C SER A 152 -3.97 8.63 -107.22
N THR A 153 -3.44 8.69 -108.43
CA THR A 153 -2.30 9.52 -108.81
C THR A 153 -2.65 11.00 -108.99
N GLY A 154 -3.94 11.38 -109.04
CA GLY A 154 -4.38 12.78 -109.19
C GLY A 154 -4.63 13.56 -107.90
N ILE A 155 -4.46 12.97 -106.70
CA ILE A 155 -4.79 13.63 -105.43
C ILE A 155 -3.53 14.12 -104.73
N THR A 156 -3.15 15.37 -105.00
CA THR A 156 -1.86 15.97 -104.57
C THR A 156 -1.82 16.40 -103.09
N ASP A 157 -2.95 16.48 -102.39
CA ASP A 157 -3.03 16.84 -100.95
C ASP A 157 -3.55 15.70 -100.05
N SER A 158 -3.65 14.48 -100.58
CA SER A 158 -3.89 13.32 -99.71
C SER A 158 -2.54 12.81 -99.22
N SER A 159 -2.33 12.79 -97.92
CA SER A 159 -1.20 12.08 -97.31
C SER A 159 -1.14 10.63 -97.84
N ALA A 160 0.01 9.95 -97.70
CA ALA A 160 0.13 8.53 -98.11
C ALA A 160 -1.00 7.64 -97.53
N VAL A 161 -1.48 8.01 -96.33
CA VAL A 161 -2.64 7.41 -95.66
C VAL A 161 -3.95 7.71 -96.40
N GLY A 162 -4.19 8.98 -96.76
CA GLY A 162 -5.38 9.39 -97.53
C GLY A 162 -5.52 8.66 -98.88
N ARG A 163 -4.42 8.49 -99.63
CA ARG A 163 -4.42 7.72 -100.88
C ARG A 163 -4.78 6.26 -100.67
N SER A 164 -4.22 5.64 -99.63
CA SER A 164 -4.42 4.22 -99.34
C SER A 164 -5.86 3.89 -98.93
N ILE A 165 -6.54 4.83 -98.27
CA ILE A 165 -7.96 4.72 -97.89
C ILE A 165 -8.87 4.84 -99.11
N LEU A 166 -8.61 5.82 -99.98
CA LEU A 166 -9.43 6.04 -101.18
C LEU A 166 -9.31 4.93 -102.23
N THR A 167 -8.20 4.17 -102.23
CA THR A 167 -7.99 3.02 -103.13
C THR A 167 -8.27 1.67 -102.51
N ALA A 168 -8.78 1.64 -101.27
CA ALA A 168 -9.04 0.39 -100.58
C ALA A 168 -10.09 -0.45 -101.33
N ALA A 169 -9.73 -1.69 -101.67
CA ALA A 169 -10.61 -2.60 -102.42
C ALA A 169 -11.87 -3.01 -101.64
N ASP A 170 -11.84 -2.84 -100.31
CA ASP A 170 -12.94 -3.10 -99.41
C ASP A 170 -12.82 -2.26 -98.12
N SER A 171 -13.89 -2.26 -97.32
CA SER A 171 -13.92 -1.54 -96.05
C SER A 171 -12.86 -2.01 -95.05
N GLN A 172 -12.31 -3.22 -95.21
CA GLN A 172 -11.29 -3.80 -94.34
C GLN A 172 -9.90 -3.24 -94.67
N THR A 173 -9.59 -3.08 -95.95
CA THR A 173 -8.36 -2.48 -96.48
C THR A 173 -8.31 -0.97 -96.16
N ALA A 174 -9.46 -0.31 -96.13
CA ALA A 174 -9.58 1.09 -95.73
C ALA A 174 -9.27 1.29 -94.25
N ARG A 175 -9.81 0.41 -93.38
CA ARG A 175 -9.56 0.42 -91.92
C ARG A 175 -8.09 0.16 -91.57
N ALA A 176 -7.42 -0.74 -92.28
CA ALA A 176 -5.99 -0.99 -92.09
C ALA A 176 -5.14 0.24 -92.46
N SER A 177 -5.56 1.01 -93.47
CA SER A 177 -4.84 2.16 -94.00
C SER A 177 -4.91 3.41 -93.10
N ILE A 178 -6.00 3.60 -92.34
CA ILE A 178 -6.09 4.61 -91.25
C ILE A 178 -5.39 4.18 -89.95
N GLY A 179 -4.83 2.98 -89.88
CA GLY A 179 -4.31 2.42 -88.62
C GLY A 179 -5.40 2.02 -87.62
N ALA A 180 -6.67 1.94 -88.05
CA ALA A 180 -7.75 1.38 -87.25
C ALA A 180 -7.67 -0.15 -87.30
N GLY A 181 -6.64 -0.69 -86.65
CA GLY A 181 -6.55 -2.11 -86.36
C GLY A 181 -7.63 -2.51 -85.36
N THR A 182 -8.18 -3.70 -85.52
CA THR A 182 -8.83 -4.43 -84.43
C THR A 182 -7.86 -4.47 -83.27
N TYR A 183 -8.17 -3.75 -82.18
CA TYR A 183 -7.40 -3.83 -80.95
C TYR A 183 -7.46 -5.27 -80.45
N THR A 184 -6.39 -6.03 -80.69
CA THR A 184 -6.23 -7.36 -80.14
C THR A 184 -5.49 -7.18 -78.83
N LYS A 185 -6.20 -7.35 -77.71
CA LYS A 185 -5.62 -7.25 -76.37
C LYS A 185 -4.32 -8.06 -76.33
N PRO A 186 -3.15 -7.44 -76.12
CA PRO A 186 -1.92 -8.19 -76.02
C PRO A 186 -2.03 -9.20 -74.88
N SER A 187 -1.50 -10.41 -75.06
CA SER A 187 -1.46 -11.44 -74.00
C SER A 187 -0.69 -10.97 -72.76
N THR A 188 0.06 -9.87 -72.88
CA THR A 188 0.83 -9.18 -71.84
C THR A 188 0.14 -7.92 -71.28
N GLY A 189 -1.12 -7.63 -71.63
CA GLY A 189 -1.86 -6.45 -71.16
C GLY A 189 -1.74 -5.21 -72.06
N ILE A 190 -2.47 -4.14 -71.72
CA ILE A 190 -2.49 -2.88 -72.49
C ILE A 190 -1.14 -2.15 -72.29
N PRO A 191 -0.42 -1.76 -73.36
CA PRO A 191 0.84 -1.02 -73.24
C PRO A 191 0.65 0.32 -72.49
N ALA A 192 1.62 0.69 -71.65
CA ALA A 192 1.54 1.93 -70.87
C ALA A 192 1.28 3.16 -71.75
N LEU A 193 1.90 3.21 -72.94
CA LEU A 193 1.76 4.30 -73.91
C LEU A 193 0.32 4.55 -74.38
N ASP A 194 -0.56 3.55 -74.26
CA ASP A 194 -1.97 3.60 -74.69
C ASP A 194 -2.92 4.03 -73.55
N LEU A 195 -2.40 4.25 -72.34
CA LEU A 195 -3.17 4.71 -71.19
C LEU A 195 -2.95 6.20 -70.95
N GLY A 196 -4.02 6.96 -70.71
CA GLY A 196 -3.92 8.37 -70.34
C GLY A 196 -3.12 8.56 -69.05
N ALA A 197 -2.41 9.69 -68.91
CA ALA A 197 -1.50 9.96 -67.81
C ALA A 197 -2.12 9.75 -66.41
N THR A 198 -3.42 10.03 -66.25
CA THR A 198 -4.17 9.79 -65.00
C THR A 198 -4.33 8.31 -64.68
N VAL A 199 -4.52 7.48 -65.70
CA VAL A 199 -4.65 6.02 -65.57
C VAL A 199 -3.28 5.39 -65.36
N GLN A 200 -2.23 5.87 -66.05
CA GLN A 200 -0.86 5.48 -65.76
C GLN A 200 -0.43 5.84 -64.34
N ALA A 201 -0.77 7.03 -63.86
CA ALA A 201 -0.49 7.45 -62.48
C ALA A 201 -1.29 6.62 -61.46
N SER A 202 -2.51 6.23 -61.79
CA SER A 202 -3.33 5.34 -60.95
C SER A 202 -2.79 3.91 -60.93
N LEU A 203 -2.33 3.37 -62.08
CA LEU A 203 -1.65 2.08 -62.15
C LEU A 203 -0.30 2.10 -61.45
N ALA A 204 0.51 3.15 -61.61
CA ALA A 204 1.80 3.29 -60.92
C ALA A 204 1.64 3.44 -59.40
N ARG A 205 0.52 4.01 -58.94
CA ARG A 205 0.15 4.01 -57.51
C ARG A 205 -0.37 2.66 -57.03
N ALA A 206 -1.00 1.87 -57.90
CA ALA A 206 -1.40 0.48 -57.61
C ALA A 206 -0.21 -0.50 -57.63
N ASP A 207 0.81 -0.23 -58.44
CA ASP A 207 2.11 -0.92 -58.51
C ASP A 207 3.14 -0.37 -57.52
N GLY A 208 2.72 0.49 -56.59
CA GLY A 208 3.55 0.88 -55.45
C GLY A 208 3.85 -0.34 -54.59
N ALA A 209 4.97 -1.00 -54.87
CA ALA A 209 5.36 -2.23 -54.21
C ALA A 209 5.44 -2.02 -52.68
N VAL A 210 4.51 -2.62 -51.96
CA VAL A 210 4.74 -2.97 -50.55
C VAL A 210 5.87 -4.02 -50.58
N PRO A 211 6.92 -3.89 -49.73
CA PRO A 211 8.01 -4.85 -49.69
C PRO A 211 7.50 -6.30 -49.65
N ARG A 212 8.16 -7.23 -50.36
CA ARG A 212 7.71 -8.64 -50.47
C ARG A 212 7.48 -9.33 -49.11
N GLY A 213 8.20 -8.90 -48.06
CA GLY A 213 8.06 -9.37 -46.68
C GLY A 213 6.95 -8.70 -45.86
N GLU A 214 6.36 -7.63 -46.37
CA GLU A 214 5.27 -6.84 -45.75
C GLU A 214 3.91 -7.05 -46.44
N LEU A 215 3.89 -7.72 -47.59
CA LEU A 215 2.66 -8.09 -48.29
C LEU A 215 1.93 -9.21 -47.54
N MET A 216 0.81 -8.86 -46.92
CA MET A 216 -0.18 -9.80 -46.45
C MET A 216 -0.81 -10.51 -47.66
N VAL A 217 -1.13 -11.80 -47.55
CA VAL A 217 -1.82 -12.54 -48.61
C VAL A 217 -3.32 -12.43 -48.41
N ASN A 218 -4.00 -11.83 -49.38
CA ASN A 218 -5.45 -11.65 -49.34
C ASN A 218 -6.17 -12.95 -49.73
N VAL A 219 -7.09 -13.43 -48.88
CA VAL A 219 -7.86 -14.64 -49.16
C VAL A 219 -8.69 -14.56 -50.45
N ARG A 220 -9.09 -13.34 -50.87
CA ARG A 220 -9.85 -13.12 -52.11
C ARG A 220 -9.03 -13.35 -53.37
N ASP A 221 -7.71 -13.14 -53.32
CA ASP A 221 -6.81 -13.41 -54.46
C ASP A 221 -6.73 -14.91 -54.77
N HIS A 222 -7.22 -15.75 -53.85
CA HIS A 222 -7.28 -17.19 -53.96
C HIS A 222 -8.71 -17.74 -54.05
N GLY A 223 -9.69 -16.87 -54.33
CA GLY A 223 -11.06 -17.25 -54.65
C GLY A 223 -12.05 -17.25 -53.48
N ALA A 224 -11.67 -16.74 -52.31
CA ALA A 224 -12.64 -16.58 -51.22
C ALA A 224 -13.60 -15.44 -51.58
N LEU A 225 -14.90 -15.67 -51.44
CA LEU A 225 -15.92 -14.68 -51.77
C LEU A 225 -16.20 -13.78 -50.56
N GLY A 226 -16.33 -14.36 -49.37
CA GLY A 226 -16.73 -13.62 -48.19
C GLY A 226 -18.17 -13.07 -48.30
N ASP A 227 -19.03 -13.75 -49.06
CA ASP A 227 -20.41 -13.34 -49.38
C ASP A 227 -21.45 -13.86 -48.37
N GLY A 228 -21.01 -14.63 -47.36
CA GLY A 228 -21.87 -15.25 -46.38
C GLY A 228 -22.65 -16.45 -46.90
N VAL A 229 -22.39 -16.95 -48.11
CA VAL A 229 -23.10 -18.10 -48.70
C VAL A 229 -22.13 -19.18 -49.15
N ALA A 230 -21.12 -18.83 -49.93
CA ALA A 230 -20.14 -19.78 -50.45
C ALA A 230 -19.26 -20.35 -49.33
N ASP A 231 -18.85 -21.61 -49.49
CA ASP A 231 -17.85 -22.22 -48.61
C ASP A 231 -16.44 -21.77 -49.05
N ASP A 232 -15.84 -20.90 -48.24
CA ASP A 232 -14.53 -20.30 -48.51
C ASP A 232 -13.35 -21.18 -48.03
N THR A 233 -13.61 -22.37 -47.48
CA THR A 233 -12.59 -23.25 -46.87
C THR A 233 -11.41 -23.55 -47.80
N ALA A 234 -11.69 -23.94 -49.05
CA ALA A 234 -10.66 -24.30 -50.02
C ALA A 234 -9.81 -23.08 -50.43
N ALA A 235 -10.46 -21.94 -50.64
CA ALA A 235 -9.79 -20.70 -51.03
C ALA A 235 -8.88 -20.16 -49.90
N ILE A 236 -9.36 -20.18 -48.66
CA ILE A 236 -8.58 -19.79 -47.48
C ILE A 236 -7.38 -20.72 -47.29
N THR A 237 -7.55 -22.03 -47.51
CA THR A 237 -6.44 -23.00 -47.44
C THR A 237 -5.39 -22.75 -48.53
N ALA A 238 -5.83 -22.42 -49.76
CA ALA A 238 -4.94 -22.07 -50.85
C ALA A 238 -4.19 -20.75 -50.58
N ALA A 239 -4.87 -19.75 -50.02
CA ALA A 239 -4.27 -18.49 -49.60
C ALA A 239 -3.22 -18.68 -48.51
N TYR A 240 -3.52 -19.49 -47.49
CA TYR A 240 -2.57 -19.79 -46.43
C TYR A 240 -1.32 -20.53 -46.94
N THR A 241 -1.51 -21.50 -47.85
CA THR A 241 -0.40 -22.20 -48.51
C THR A 241 0.47 -21.21 -49.31
N ALA A 242 -0.14 -20.29 -50.04
CA ALA A 242 0.56 -19.25 -50.79
C ALA A 242 1.20 -18.18 -49.89
N ALA A 243 0.67 -17.97 -48.69
CA ALA A 243 1.23 -17.03 -47.72
C ALA A 243 2.65 -17.44 -47.31
N ALA A 244 2.92 -18.73 -47.18
CA ALA A 244 4.26 -19.27 -46.92
C ALA A 244 4.99 -18.53 -45.77
N GLY A 245 4.28 -18.34 -44.65
CA GLY A 245 4.77 -17.64 -43.45
C GLY A 245 4.44 -16.13 -43.39
N ARG A 246 3.90 -15.54 -44.46
CA ARG A 246 3.39 -14.15 -44.44
C ARG A 246 2.01 -14.08 -43.76
N PRO A 247 1.59 -12.91 -43.25
CA PRO A 247 0.26 -12.73 -42.69
C PRO A 247 -0.86 -13.02 -43.70
N LEU A 248 -1.92 -13.68 -43.25
CA LEU A 248 -3.13 -13.91 -44.03
C LEU A 248 -4.14 -12.77 -43.75
N TYR A 249 -4.60 -12.12 -44.81
CA TYR A 249 -5.52 -10.99 -44.75
C TYR A 249 -6.95 -11.37 -45.14
N PHE A 250 -7.91 -11.00 -44.31
CA PHE A 250 -9.35 -11.17 -44.51
C PHE A 250 -10.00 -9.81 -44.74
N PRO A 251 -10.30 -9.41 -46.00
CA PRO A 251 -11.08 -8.21 -46.28
C PRO A 251 -12.47 -8.26 -45.63
N ALA A 252 -13.18 -7.12 -45.58
CA ALA A 252 -14.55 -7.11 -45.08
C ALA A 252 -15.45 -8.09 -45.86
N GLY A 253 -16.16 -8.96 -45.14
CA GLY A 253 -16.98 -10.05 -45.67
C GLY A 253 -17.31 -11.07 -44.58
N THR A 254 -18.25 -11.96 -44.87
CA THR A 254 -18.56 -13.13 -44.04
C THR A 254 -18.09 -14.37 -44.78
N TYR A 255 -17.19 -15.15 -44.18
CA TYR A 255 -16.52 -16.30 -44.80
C TYR A 255 -17.01 -17.59 -44.14
N PRO A 256 -18.07 -18.24 -44.66
CA PRO A 256 -18.45 -19.58 -44.23
C PRO A 256 -17.32 -20.56 -44.46
N VAL A 257 -16.99 -21.35 -43.44
CA VAL A 257 -15.95 -22.38 -43.52
C VAL A 257 -16.38 -23.64 -42.76
N THR A 258 -15.80 -24.78 -43.14
CA THR A 258 -15.90 -26.05 -42.42
C THR A 258 -14.69 -26.31 -41.54
N THR A 259 -13.53 -25.72 -41.85
CA THR A 259 -12.31 -25.75 -41.03
C THR A 259 -11.41 -24.58 -41.41
N LEU A 260 -10.48 -24.21 -40.53
CA LEU A 260 -9.32 -23.39 -40.89
C LEU A 260 -8.08 -24.26 -41.14
N PRO A 261 -7.06 -23.75 -41.87
CA PRO A 261 -5.80 -24.47 -42.06
C PRO A 261 -5.05 -24.70 -40.74
N ASP A 262 -4.25 -25.77 -40.65
CA ASP A 262 -3.32 -25.98 -39.52
C ASP A 262 -2.23 -24.91 -39.55
N LEU A 263 -2.28 -24.03 -38.57
CA LEU A 263 -1.40 -22.87 -38.50
C LEU A 263 -0.01 -23.29 -38.01
N ALA A 264 1.02 -22.79 -38.69
CA ALA A 264 2.42 -22.96 -38.31
C ALA A 264 2.80 -21.89 -37.29
N ASP A 265 3.91 -22.11 -36.58
CA ASP A 265 4.48 -21.11 -35.69
C ASP A 265 4.72 -19.78 -36.42
N GLY A 266 4.46 -18.66 -35.76
CA GLY A 266 4.59 -17.33 -36.36
C GLY A 266 3.38 -16.88 -37.19
N SER A 267 2.36 -17.72 -37.40
CA SER A 267 1.21 -17.37 -38.26
C SER A 267 0.44 -16.14 -37.75
N ARG A 268 -0.05 -15.32 -38.68
CA ARG A 268 -0.87 -14.12 -38.39
C ARG A 268 -2.11 -14.12 -39.27
N LEU A 269 -3.29 -14.07 -38.66
CA LEU A 269 -4.56 -13.89 -39.35
C LEU A 269 -5.11 -12.52 -38.99
N ILE A 270 -5.37 -11.67 -39.98
CA ILE A 270 -5.69 -10.25 -39.76
C ILE A 270 -6.90 -9.86 -40.60
N GLY A 271 -7.91 -9.23 -39.98
CA GLY A 271 -9.09 -8.69 -40.65
C GLY A 271 -9.13 -7.16 -40.67
N GLU A 272 -10.29 -6.61 -41.08
CA GLU A 272 -10.57 -5.16 -41.13
C GLU A 272 -11.46 -4.67 -39.96
N GLY A 273 -11.59 -5.50 -38.93
CA GLY A 273 -12.39 -5.27 -37.73
C GLY A 273 -13.33 -6.44 -37.44
N PRO A 274 -13.61 -6.73 -36.15
CA PRO A 274 -14.29 -7.94 -35.73
C PRO A 274 -15.76 -8.10 -36.17
N LEU A 275 -16.40 -7.02 -36.62
CA LEU A 275 -17.75 -7.05 -37.21
C LEU A 275 -17.74 -6.87 -38.74
N ARG A 276 -16.56 -6.66 -39.34
CA ARG A 276 -16.40 -6.43 -40.78
C ARG A 276 -15.85 -7.67 -41.48
N SER A 277 -14.87 -8.34 -40.88
CA SER A 277 -14.29 -9.59 -41.39
C SER A 277 -14.68 -10.73 -40.46
N GLU A 278 -15.72 -11.50 -40.81
CA GLU A 278 -16.26 -12.56 -39.95
C GLU A 278 -16.07 -13.95 -40.57
N ILE A 279 -15.37 -14.84 -39.87
CA ILE A 279 -15.31 -16.27 -40.19
C ILE A 279 -16.53 -16.94 -39.57
N ARG A 280 -17.31 -17.68 -40.35
CA ARG A 280 -18.57 -18.30 -39.88
C ARG A 280 -18.48 -19.81 -39.93
N TYR A 281 -18.78 -20.45 -38.81
CA TYR A 281 -18.75 -21.90 -38.66
C TYR A 281 -20.11 -22.43 -38.20
N SER A 282 -20.66 -23.39 -38.95
CA SER A 282 -21.95 -24.03 -38.68
C SER A 282 -21.85 -25.47 -38.22
N GLY A 283 -20.64 -26.03 -38.16
CA GLY A 283 -20.41 -27.37 -37.62
C GLY A 283 -20.60 -27.42 -36.10
N THR A 284 -20.60 -28.62 -35.55
CA THR A 284 -20.75 -28.87 -34.10
C THR A 284 -19.45 -29.26 -33.40
N ASP A 285 -18.34 -29.38 -34.15
CA ASP A 285 -17.03 -29.75 -33.63
C ASP A 285 -16.18 -28.49 -33.33
N THR A 286 -14.85 -28.65 -33.30
CA THR A 286 -13.93 -27.52 -33.17
C THR A 286 -13.56 -26.96 -34.55
N LEU A 287 -13.74 -25.65 -34.78
CA LEU A 287 -13.37 -24.97 -36.03
C LEU A 287 -11.85 -25.00 -36.27
N LEU A 288 -11.05 -24.73 -35.23
CA LEU A 288 -9.59 -24.74 -35.31
C LEU A 288 -8.98 -25.40 -34.06
N THR A 289 -8.18 -26.43 -34.28
CA THR A 289 -7.36 -27.04 -33.22
C THR A 289 -5.89 -26.79 -33.51
N LEU A 290 -5.19 -26.18 -32.56
CA LEU A 290 -3.73 -26.03 -32.59
C LEU A 290 -3.12 -26.89 -31.49
N THR A 291 -2.13 -27.71 -31.86
CA THR A 291 -1.43 -28.60 -30.93
C THR A 291 0.07 -28.35 -31.01
N GLY A 292 0.70 -28.06 -29.87
CA GLY A 292 2.16 -27.88 -29.78
C GLY A 292 2.69 -26.70 -30.60
N LYS A 293 1.88 -25.67 -30.84
CA LYS A 293 2.23 -24.51 -31.66
C LYS A 293 2.64 -23.31 -30.80
N GLN A 294 3.38 -22.38 -31.39
CA GLN A 294 3.81 -21.16 -30.70
C GLN A 294 3.74 -19.90 -31.56
N ASP A 295 3.60 -18.75 -30.89
CA ASP A 295 3.60 -17.43 -31.52
C ASP A 295 2.62 -17.33 -32.69
N ILE A 296 1.31 -17.48 -32.45
CA ILE A 296 0.26 -17.31 -33.46
C ILE A 296 -0.66 -16.18 -33.01
N ALA A 297 -1.05 -15.29 -33.92
CA ALA A 297 -1.95 -14.18 -33.58
C ALA A 297 -3.15 -14.07 -34.52
N PHE A 298 -4.31 -13.79 -33.93
CA PHE A 298 -5.55 -13.38 -34.60
C PHE A 298 -5.79 -11.91 -34.29
N ARG A 299 -6.03 -11.09 -35.32
CA ARG A 299 -6.18 -9.63 -35.15
C ARG A 299 -7.37 -9.08 -35.93
N SER A 300 -8.15 -8.20 -35.30
CA SER A 300 -9.19 -7.40 -35.96
C SER A 300 -10.16 -8.24 -36.82
N LEU A 301 -10.65 -9.37 -36.29
CA LEU A 301 -11.55 -10.27 -37.01
C LEU A 301 -12.58 -10.94 -36.09
N GLY A 302 -13.68 -11.37 -36.67
CA GLY A 302 -14.77 -12.07 -36.01
C GLY A 302 -14.76 -13.57 -36.29
N ILE A 303 -15.19 -14.36 -35.31
CA ILE A 303 -15.53 -15.77 -35.47
C ILE A 303 -16.95 -15.97 -34.94
N HIS A 304 -17.84 -16.53 -35.77
CA HIS A 304 -19.23 -16.75 -35.44
C HIS A 304 -19.60 -18.23 -35.52
N LEU A 305 -20.00 -18.79 -34.37
CA LEU A 305 -20.45 -20.17 -34.22
C LEU A 305 -21.98 -20.25 -34.25
N SER A 306 -22.52 -21.12 -35.10
CA SER A 306 -23.98 -21.37 -35.19
C SER A 306 -24.40 -22.79 -34.83
N GLY A 307 -23.46 -23.74 -34.71
CA GLY A 307 -23.73 -25.11 -34.25
C GLY A 307 -23.75 -25.26 -32.73
N ALA A 308 -24.68 -26.04 -32.18
CA ALA A 308 -24.99 -26.13 -30.74
C ALA A 308 -23.85 -26.57 -29.82
N GLY A 309 -22.91 -27.38 -30.31
CA GLY A 309 -21.74 -27.88 -29.57
C GLY A 309 -20.41 -27.32 -30.06
N ALA A 310 -20.44 -26.33 -30.96
CA ALA A 310 -19.24 -25.86 -31.63
C ALA A 310 -18.22 -25.26 -30.66
N THR A 311 -16.93 -25.52 -30.92
CA THR A 311 -15.81 -24.80 -30.30
C THR A 311 -15.11 -23.93 -31.34
N ALA A 312 -14.85 -22.65 -31.11
CA ALA A 312 -14.15 -21.83 -32.10
C ALA A 312 -12.67 -22.24 -32.21
N ILE A 313 -11.95 -22.21 -31.09
CA ILE A 313 -10.52 -22.50 -31.06
C ILE A 313 -10.19 -23.40 -29.87
N THR A 314 -9.54 -24.53 -30.13
CA THR A 314 -8.86 -25.33 -29.10
C THR A 314 -7.35 -25.15 -29.22
N LEU A 315 -6.70 -24.78 -28.13
CA LEU A 315 -5.25 -24.72 -27.99
C LEU A 315 -4.79 -25.82 -27.02
N SER A 316 -3.91 -26.71 -27.49
CA SER A 316 -3.38 -27.83 -26.70
C SER A 316 -1.86 -27.81 -26.69
N GLY A 317 -1.25 -27.66 -25.51
CA GLY A 317 0.21 -27.53 -25.38
C GLY A 317 0.81 -26.38 -26.19
N CYS A 318 0.06 -25.29 -26.41
CA CYS A 318 0.50 -24.16 -27.22
C CYS A 318 1.06 -23.00 -26.38
N PHE A 319 1.95 -22.19 -26.94
CA PHE A 319 2.53 -21.05 -26.23
C PHE A 319 2.45 -19.74 -27.01
N GLN A 320 2.34 -18.59 -26.34
CA GLN A 320 2.39 -17.27 -27.01
C GLN A 320 1.31 -17.07 -28.08
N ILE A 321 0.10 -17.59 -27.85
CA ILE A 321 -1.02 -17.37 -28.76
C ILE A 321 -1.71 -16.04 -28.39
N ALA A 322 -2.02 -15.20 -29.37
CA ALA A 322 -2.60 -13.87 -29.14
C ALA A 322 -3.93 -13.69 -29.88
N LEU A 323 -4.94 -13.20 -29.18
CA LEU A 323 -6.18 -12.66 -29.76
C LEU A 323 -6.21 -11.17 -29.42
N ASP A 324 -6.25 -10.31 -30.44
CA ASP A 324 -6.20 -8.84 -30.28
C ASP A 324 -7.27 -8.19 -31.17
N ASP A 325 -8.20 -7.44 -30.58
CA ASP A 325 -9.37 -6.88 -31.30
C ASP A 325 -10.18 -7.99 -32.04
N VAL A 326 -10.38 -9.13 -31.37
CA VAL A 326 -11.12 -10.27 -31.91
C VAL A 326 -12.51 -10.32 -31.31
N ARG A 327 -13.51 -10.79 -32.07
CA ARG A 327 -14.83 -11.16 -31.52
C ARG A 327 -15.13 -12.62 -31.79
N ILE A 328 -15.26 -13.43 -30.75
CA ILE A 328 -15.80 -14.78 -30.87
C ILE A 328 -17.22 -14.75 -30.35
N ARG A 329 -18.19 -15.10 -31.20
CA ARG A 329 -19.60 -15.11 -30.83
C ARG A 329 -20.31 -16.41 -31.14
N GLY A 330 -21.26 -16.78 -30.30
CA GLY A 330 -22.15 -17.91 -30.52
C GLY A 330 -23.61 -17.49 -30.72
N ALA A 331 -24.50 -18.44 -30.47
CA ALA A 331 -25.95 -18.31 -30.58
C ALA A 331 -26.67 -18.52 -29.23
N HIS A 332 -25.97 -18.45 -28.10
CA HIS A 332 -26.56 -18.48 -26.76
C HIS A 332 -27.24 -17.13 -26.45
N THR A 333 -28.57 -17.15 -26.34
CA THR A 333 -29.42 -15.99 -26.02
C THR A 333 -30.52 -16.40 -25.05
N SER A 334 -31.32 -15.45 -24.56
CA SER A 334 -32.52 -15.76 -23.75
C SER A 334 -33.52 -16.73 -24.40
N ALA A 335 -33.67 -16.69 -25.72
CA ALA A 335 -34.56 -17.60 -26.43
C ALA A 335 -33.95 -18.99 -26.69
N THR A 336 -32.63 -19.09 -26.77
CA THR A 336 -31.92 -20.26 -27.32
C THR A 336 -30.92 -20.88 -26.34
N GLY A 337 -30.80 -20.34 -25.13
CA GLY A 337 -29.70 -20.64 -24.22
C GLY A 337 -29.54 -22.12 -23.90
N ALA A 338 -30.66 -22.83 -23.69
CA ALA A 338 -30.65 -24.28 -23.41
C ALA A 338 -29.97 -25.11 -24.52
N THR A 339 -30.09 -24.71 -25.78
CA THR A 339 -29.52 -25.41 -26.93
C THR A 339 -28.00 -25.19 -27.05
N TYR A 340 -27.53 -23.98 -26.72
CA TYR A 340 -26.15 -23.54 -27.01
C TYR A 340 -25.23 -23.53 -25.78
N ARG A 341 -25.64 -24.14 -24.65
CA ARG A 341 -24.82 -24.20 -23.41
C ARG A 341 -23.45 -24.86 -23.58
N ASN A 342 -23.30 -25.69 -24.61
CA ASN A 342 -22.06 -26.42 -24.89
C ASN A 342 -21.20 -25.73 -25.96
N GLN A 343 -21.64 -24.61 -26.55
CA GLN A 343 -20.76 -23.82 -27.42
C GLN A 343 -19.61 -23.25 -26.61
N THR A 344 -18.38 -23.40 -27.09
CA THR A 344 -17.19 -22.85 -26.44
C THR A 344 -16.48 -21.87 -27.37
N GLY A 345 -16.15 -20.68 -26.88
CA GLY A 345 -15.34 -19.73 -27.66
C GLY A 345 -13.92 -20.25 -27.77
N LEU A 346 -13.17 -20.12 -26.67
CA LEU A 346 -11.78 -20.52 -26.61
C LEU A 346 -11.60 -21.63 -25.57
N ARG A 347 -10.86 -22.69 -25.94
CA ARG A 347 -10.55 -23.82 -25.06
C ARG A 347 -9.04 -23.98 -24.93
N LEU A 348 -8.51 -23.75 -23.73
CA LEU A 348 -7.08 -23.83 -23.42
C LEU A 348 -6.81 -25.09 -22.60
N VAL A 349 -6.08 -26.04 -23.16
CA VAL A 349 -5.84 -27.33 -22.52
C VAL A 349 -4.39 -27.78 -22.47
N ALA A 350 -4.14 -28.77 -21.62
CA ALA A 350 -2.82 -29.35 -21.40
C ALA A 350 -1.81 -28.27 -20.96
N ASN A 351 -0.55 -28.35 -21.40
CA ASN A 351 0.46 -27.37 -21.04
C ASN A 351 0.39 -26.10 -21.93
N THR A 352 -0.82 -25.59 -22.20
CA THR A 352 -0.98 -24.34 -22.95
C THR A 352 -0.72 -23.16 -22.02
N GLY A 353 0.13 -22.22 -22.43
CA GLY A 353 0.38 -21.03 -21.62
C GLY A 353 0.88 -19.83 -22.36
N ASN A 354 0.98 -18.70 -21.67
CA ASN A 354 1.30 -17.41 -22.27
C ASN A 354 0.33 -17.04 -23.42
N THR A 355 -0.93 -17.47 -23.32
CA THR A 355 -1.99 -17.04 -24.24
C THR A 355 -2.53 -15.70 -23.78
N ARG A 356 -2.57 -14.71 -24.68
CA ARG A 356 -3.01 -13.35 -24.40
C ARG A 356 -4.30 -13.05 -25.15
N ILE A 357 -5.36 -12.75 -24.41
CA ILE A 357 -6.66 -12.38 -24.94
C ILE A 357 -6.84 -10.90 -24.62
N HIS A 358 -6.62 -10.03 -25.58
CA HIS A 358 -6.58 -8.57 -25.40
C HIS A 358 -7.63 -7.89 -26.27
N ASN A 359 -8.29 -6.85 -25.76
CA ASN A 359 -9.32 -6.08 -26.49
C ASN A 359 -10.35 -6.98 -27.21
N THR A 360 -10.65 -8.14 -26.63
CA THR A 360 -11.40 -9.21 -27.31
C THR A 360 -12.79 -9.31 -26.71
N VAL A 361 -13.78 -9.66 -27.54
CA VAL A 361 -15.15 -9.90 -27.09
C VAL A 361 -15.52 -11.37 -27.27
N LEU A 362 -15.86 -12.03 -26.16
CA LEU A 362 -16.43 -13.37 -26.14
C LEU A 362 -17.92 -13.24 -25.84
N ALA A 363 -18.80 -13.49 -26.81
CA ALA A 363 -20.22 -13.14 -26.69
C ALA A 363 -21.18 -14.25 -27.06
N ASN A 364 -22.31 -14.38 -26.35
CA ASN A 364 -23.40 -15.29 -26.69
C ASN A 364 -22.93 -16.75 -26.84
N LEU A 365 -22.05 -17.22 -25.94
CA LEU A 365 -21.54 -18.59 -25.96
C LEU A 365 -22.09 -19.40 -24.78
N GLY A 366 -22.01 -20.72 -24.85
CA GLY A 366 -22.20 -21.54 -23.65
C GLY A 366 -21.07 -21.28 -22.65
N VAL A 367 -19.84 -21.38 -23.11
CA VAL A 367 -18.63 -21.03 -22.36
C VAL A 367 -17.83 -20.03 -23.19
N GLY A 368 -17.57 -18.84 -22.66
CA GLY A 368 -16.72 -17.85 -23.34
C GLY A 368 -15.30 -18.37 -23.49
N LEU A 369 -14.65 -18.63 -22.36
CA LEU A 369 -13.31 -19.20 -22.26
C LEU A 369 -13.32 -20.37 -21.28
N GLN A 370 -12.91 -21.55 -21.75
CA GLN A 370 -12.63 -22.70 -20.90
C GLN A 370 -11.11 -22.90 -20.78
N THR A 371 -10.61 -23.10 -19.57
CA THR A 371 -9.18 -23.37 -19.34
C THR A 371 -8.94 -24.42 -18.25
N ASP A 372 -7.99 -25.31 -18.51
CA ASP A 372 -7.34 -26.15 -17.50
C ASP A 372 -5.80 -25.99 -17.54
N ALA A 373 -5.34 -24.90 -18.15
CA ALA A 373 -3.96 -24.70 -18.56
C ALA A 373 -3.27 -23.57 -17.78
N ILE A 374 -1.98 -23.34 -18.05
CA ILE A 374 -1.09 -22.50 -17.22
C ILE A 374 -0.94 -21.09 -17.80
N GLN A 375 -0.67 -20.08 -16.97
CA GLN A 375 -0.14 -18.77 -17.43
C GLN A 375 -0.92 -18.08 -18.57
N ASN A 376 -2.25 -18.08 -18.54
CA ASN A 376 -3.05 -17.39 -19.57
C ASN A 376 -3.64 -16.09 -19.01
N GLU A 377 -3.91 -15.11 -19.88
CA GLU A 377 -4.45 -13.83 -19.49
C GLU A 377 -5.56 -13.33 -20.42
N ILE A 378 -6.55 -12.67 -19.84
CA ILE A 378 -7.57 -11.89 -20.54
C ILE A 378 -7.54 -10.45 -20.02
N THR A 379 -7.36 -9.48 -20.91
CA THR A 379 -7.17 -8.08 -20.55
C THR A 379 -7.99 -7.14 -21.44
N ASN A 380 -8.50 -6.04 -20.87
CA ASN A 380 -9.27 -5.01 -21.59
C ASN A 380 -10.38 -5.58 -22.48
N SER A 381 -11.00 -6.68 -22.04
CA SER A 381 -11.87 -7.51 -22.88
C SER A 381 -13.30 -7.51 -22.34
N LYS A 382 -14.22 -8.07 -23.11
CA LYS A 382 -15.62 -8.23 -22.70
C LYS A 382 -16.08 -9.67 -22.85
N VAL A 383 -16.75 -10.19 -21.83
CA VAL A 383 -17.42 -11.48 -21.84
C VAL A 383 -18.91 -11.25 -21.65
N VAL A 384 -19.70 -11.52 -22.69
CA VAL A 384 -21.07 -10.99 -22.79
C VAL A 384 -22.07 -12.13 -23.04
N ASN A 385 -23.11 -12.23 -22.22
CA ASN A 385 -24.24 -13.15 -22.37
C ASN A 385 -23.84 -14.62 -22.57
N CYS A 386 -22.75 -15.04 -21.92
CA CYS A 386 -22.35 -16.43 -21.92
C CYS A 386 -23.10 -17.20 -20.82
N TYR A 387 -23.40 -18.49 -20.98
CA TYR A 387 -23.96 -19.28 -19.87
C TYR A 387 -22.98 -19.34 -18.70
N ASN A 388 -21.71 -19.64 -19.01
CA ASN A 388 -20.55 -19.39 -18.16
C ASN A 388 -19.57 -18.48 -18.90
N GLY A 389 -19.19 -17.35 -18.32
CA GLY A 389 -18.23 -16.44 -18.95
C GLY A 389 -16.85 -17.09 -19.10
N ILE A 390 -16.23 -17.39 -17.96
CA ILE A 390 -14.97 -18.14 -17.87
C ILE A 390 -15.19 -19.40 -17.04
N LYS A 391 -14.68 -20.52 -17.53
CA LYS A 391 -14.75 -21.81 -16.85
C LYS A 391 -13.36 -22.41 -16.65
N GLY A 392 -12.91 -22.47 -15.41
CA GLY A 392 -11.78 -23.32 -15.00
C GLY A 392 -12.25 -24.76 -14.85
N ALA A 393 -11.69 -25.73 -15.60
CA ALA A 393 -12.16 -27.12 -15.58
C ALA A 393 -11.37 -28.06 -14.63
N GLY A 394 -10.39 -27.54 -13.88
CA GLY A 394 -9.84 -28.22 -12.70
C GLY A 394 -8.99 -29.47 -12.94
N ALA A 395 -8.13 -29.49 -13.97
CA ALA A 395 -7.33 -30.68 -14.31
C ALA A 395 -6.02 -30.85 -13.52
N GLY A 396 -5.68 -29.96 -12.57
CA GLY A 396 -4.48 -30.07 -11.74
C GLY A 396 -3.91 -28.75 -11.22
N ASN A 397 -2.91 -28.84 -10.34
CA ASN A 397 -2.33 -27.74 -9.54
C ASN A 397 -1.65 -26.61 -10.34
N SER A 398 -1.61 -26.68 -11.67
CA SER A 398 -0.97 -25.68 -12.54
C SER A 398 -1.98 -24.77 -13.24
N SER A 399 -3.28 -25.12 -13.23
CA SER A 399 -4.32 -24.42 -14.00
C SER A 399 -4.68 -23.05 -13.42
N GLY A 400 -4.56 -21.98 -14.20
CA GLY A 400 -4.73 -20.61 -13.70
C GLY A 400 -4.96 -19.58 -14.80
N LEU A 401 -5.55 -18.44 -14.42
CA LEU A 401 -5.87 -17.34 -15.32
C LEU A 401 -5.79 -16.00 -14.59
N ALA A 402 -5.26 -14.98 -15.28
CA ALA A 402 -5.43 -13.59 -14.88
C ALA A 402 -6.46 -12.89 -15.78
N ALA A 403 -7.45 -12.25 -15.19
CA ALA A 403 -8.39 -11.37 -15.87
C ALA A 403 -8.20 -9.94 -15.34
N VAL A 404 -7.86 -9.00 -16.22
CA VAL A 404 -7.59 -7.61 -15.84
C VAL A 404 -8.43 -6.66 -16.67
N ALA A 405 -9.09 -5.68 -16.05
CA ALA A 405 -9.92 -4.69 -16.72
C ALA A 405 -10.92 -5.34 -17.72
N THR A 406 -11.47 -6.50 -17.34
CA THR A 406 -12.38 -7.26 -18.19
C THR A 406 -13.80 -7.13 -17.66
N GLU A 407 -14.72 -6.78 -18.56
CA GLU A 407 -16.14 -6.65 -18.26
C GLU A 407 -16.86 -7.98 -18.51
N PHE A 408 -17.74 -8.35 -17.60
CA PHE A 408 -18.59 -9.52 -17.66
C PHE A 408 -20.04 -9.05 -17.55
N ILE A 409 -20.80 -9.23 -18.62
CA ILE A 409 -22.14 -8.62 -18.76
C ILE A 409 -23.14 -9.70 -19.16
N ALA A 410 -24.31 -9.71 -18.53
CA ALA A 410 -25.44 -10.58 -18.90
C ALA A 410 -26.68 -9.77 -19.31
N ASP A 411 -27.59 -10.38 -20.07
CA ASP A 411 -28.76 -9.73 -20.69
C ASP A 411 -29.96 -9.56 -19.72
N GLY A 412 -29.72 -9.60 -18.41
CA GLY A 412 -30.74 -9.48 -17.35
C GLY A 412 -31.65 -10.71 -17.20
N ALA A 413 -31.82 -11.51 -18.26
CA ALA A 413 -32.48 -12.80 -18.19
C ALA A 413 -31.66 -13.82 -17.38
N THR A 414 -32.27 -14.89 -16.88
CA THR A 414 -31.59 -15.97 -16.12
C THR A 414 -30.82 -16.93 -17.06
N THR A 415 -30.06 -16.37 -17.99
CA THR A 415 -29.37 -17.06 -19.09
C THR A 415 -27.90 -17.27 -18.77
N THR A 416 -27.28 -16.34 -18.04
CA THR A 416 -25.93 -16.46 -17.49
C THR A 416 -26.01 -17.01 -16.08
N ALA A 417 -25.66 -18.28 -15.93
CA ALA A 417 -25.61 -18.93 -14.61
C ALA A 417 -24.50 -18.35 -13.75
N ALA A 418 -23.29 -18.19 -14.31
CA ALA A 418 -22.18 -17.57 -13.61
C ALA A 418 -21.24 -16.84 -14.57
N HIS A 419 -20.68 -15.70 -14.16
CA HIS A 419 -19.63 -15.07 -14.97
C HIS A 419 -18.33 -15.86 -14.91
N VAL A 420 -18.00 -16.40 -13.74
CA VAL A 420 -16.82 -17.25 -13.56
C VAL A 420 -17.19 -18.49 -12.76
N VAL A 421 -16.78 -19.65 -13.26
CA VAL A 421 -16.82 -20.92 -12.52
C VAL A 421 -15.42 -21.52 -12.51
N ILE A 422 -14.86 -21.76 -11.33
CA ILE A 422 -13.59 -22.47 -11.18
C ILE A 422 -13.90 -23.83 -10.56
N GLU A 423 -13.93 -24.87 -11.37
CA GLU A 423 -14.14 -26.24 -10.94
C GLU A 423 -12.82 -26.88 -10.53
N GLY A 424 -12.87 -27.77 -9.54
CA GLY A 424 -11.74 -28.63 -9.16
C GLY A 424 -10.47 -27.91 -8.71
N VAL A 425 -9.34 -28.62 -8.75
CA VAL A 425 -8.05 -28.13 -8.23
C VAL A 425 -7.33 -27.29 -9.28
N GLY A 426 -6.79 -26.14 -8.86
CA GLY A 426 -6.04 -25.23 -9.74
C GLY A 426 -4.92 -24.45 -9.03
N ALA A 427 -4.13 -23.71 -9.80
CA ALA A 427 -3.07 -22.82 -9.36
C ALA A 427 -3.64 -21.47 -8.88
N THR A 428 -3.20 -20.37 -9.50
CA THR A 428 -3.52 -18.99 -9.15
C THR A 428 -4.53 -18.42 -10.12
N TRP A 429 -5.58 -17.81 -9.57
CA TRP A 429 -6.60 -17.08 -10.32
C TRP A 429 -6.66 -15.64 -9.83
N ILE A 430 -6.55 -14.68 -10.75
CA ILE A 430 -6.50 -13.25 -10.42
C ILE A 430 -7.56 -12.53 -11.24
N PHE A 431 -8.35 -11.70 -10.56
CA PHE A 431 -9.28 -10.76 -11.18
C PHE A 431 -8.94 -9.37 -10.67
N GLU A 432 -8.60 -8.46 -11.57
CA GLU A 432 -8.21 -7.10 -11.23
C GLU A 432 -9.01 -6.10 -12.04
N SER A 433 -9.63 -5.12 -11.38
CA SER A 433 -10.44 -4.08 -12.02
C SER A 433 -11.52 -4.65 -12.96
N CYS A 434 -12.04 -5.84 -12.64
CA CYS A 434 -13.08 -6.49 -13.42
C CYS A 434 -14.46 -6.07 -12.96
N TRP A 435 -15.40 -6.01 -13.90
CA TRP A 435 -16.78 -5.63 -13.63
C TRP A 435 -17.71 -6.78 -14.00
N PHE A 436 -18.50 -7.27 -13.04
CA PHE A 436 -19.46 -8.37 -13.20
C PHE A 436 -20.90 -7.87 -13.03
N GLU A 437 -21.78 -8.03 -14.03
CA GLU A 437 -23.19 -7.59 -13.96
C GLU A 437 -24.21 -8.60 -14.54
N GLY A 438 -25.37 -8.71 -13.90
CA GLY A 438 -26.57 -9.36 -14.43
C GLY A 438 -26.64 -10.89 -14.37
N SER A 439 -25.56 -11.57 -13.93
CA SER A 439 -25.53 -13.03 -13.80
C SER A 439 -26.25 -13.51 -12.53
N ASP A 440 -26.66 -14.78 -12.48
CA ASP A 440 -27.23 -15.33 -11.23
C ASP A 440 -26.14 -15.41 -10.14
N TYR A 441 -24.96 -15.92 -10.50
CA TYR A 441 -23.77 -15.92 -9.67
C TYR A 441 -22.70 -15.02 -10.29
N GLY A 442 -22.06 -14.15 -9.52
CA GLY A 442 -20.87 -13.44 -10.00
C GLY A 442 -19.76 -14.46 -10.26
N LEU A 443 -19.30 -15.10 -9.19
CA LEU A 443 -18.25 -16.11 -9.25
C LEU A 443 -18.57 -17.31 -8.36
N ILE A 444 -18.27 -18.51 -8.86
CA ILE A 444 -18.29 -19.76 -8.11
C ILE A 444 -16.86 -20.30 -8.09
N VAL A 445 -16.27 -20.39 -6.89
CA VAL A 445 -14.85 -20.73 -6.72
C VAL A 445 -14.70 -22.06 -5.98
N GLY A 446 -14.18 -23.04 -6.69
CA GLY A 446 -13.98 -24.40 -6.21
C GLY A 446 -15.26 -25.25 -6.22
N THR A 447 -15.06 -26.53 -5.99
CA THR A 447 -16.11 -27.55 -5.93
C THR A 447 -15.96 -28.35 -4.63
N LEU A 448 -17.07 -28.49 -3.89
CA LEU A 448 -17.08 -29.24 -2.64
C LEU A 448 -16.68 -30.70 -2.88
N GLY A 449 -15.80 -31.24 -2.02
CA GLY A 449 -15.32 -32.63 -2.13
C GLY A 449 -14.34 -32.90 -3.29
N VAL A 450 -14.10 -31.93 -4.19
CA VAL A 450 -13.15 -32.06 -5.31
C VAL A 450 -11.92 -31.20 -5.08
N GLY A 451 -12.11 -29.93 -4.69
CA GLY A 451 -11.01 -28.98 -4.48
C GLY A 451 -11.28 -27.61 -5.10
N GLY A 452 -10.26 -26.76 -5.07
CA GLY A 452 -10.35 -25.38 -5.56
C GLY A 452 -8.98 -24.84 -5.96
N PRO A 453 -8.91 -23.58 -6.43
CA PRO A 453 -7.65 -22.94 -6.71
C PRO A 453 -6.81 -22.78 -5.45
N SER A 454 -5.49 -22.97 -5.59
CA SER A 454 -4.52 -22.81 -4.52
C SER A 454 -4.36 -21.35 -4.08
N SER A 455 -4.64 -20.40 -4.98
CA SER A 455 -4.67 -18.97 -4.73
C SER A 455 -5.76 -18.31 -5.59
N PHE A 456 -6.51 -17.40 -5.00
CA PHE A 456 -7.57 -16.66 -5.67
C PHE A 456 -7.54 -15.21 -5.19
N ALA A 457 -7.46 -14.25 -6.10
CA ALA A 457 -7.43 -12.84 -5.76
C ALA A 457 -8.45 -12.05 -6.58
N MET A 458 -9.21 -11.20 -5.91
CA MET A 458 -10.01 -10.16 -6.54
C MET A 458 -9.57 -8.80 -6.00
N ILE A 459 -9.23 -7.87 -6.89
CA ILE A 459 -8.67 -6.56 -6.53
C ILE A 459 -9.39 -5.47 -7.33
N GLY A 460 -10.06 -4.54 -6.65
CA GLY A 460 -10.72 -3.42 -7.33
C GLY A 460 -11.90 -3.84 -8.22
N CYS A 461 -12.48 -5.00 -7.98
CA CYS A 461 -13.57 -5.53 -8.81
C CYS A 461 -14.94 -5.02 -8.36
N LYS A 462 -15.85 -4.80 -9.30
CA LYS A 462 -17.27 -4.55 -9.03
C LYS A 462 -18.09 -5.80 -9.32
N ILE A 463 -18.98 -6.18 -8.40
CA ILE A 463 -19.84 -7.36 -8.50
C ILE A 463 -21.30 -6.93 -8.32
N GLY A 464 -22.11 -7.10 -9.36
CA GLY A 464 -23.56 -6.92 -9.36
C GLY A 464 -24.25 -8.17 -9.89
N ALA A 465 -24.29 -9.23 -9.08
CA ALA A 465 -25.03 -10.45 -9.41
C ALA A 465 -26.47 -10.38 -8.88
N LYS A 466 -27.34 -11.27 -9.36
CA LYS A 466 -28.76 -11.30 -8.97
C LYS A 466 -29.05 -12.19 -7.77
N SER A 467 -28.29 -13.28 -7.59
CA SER A 467 -28.50 -14.25 -6.50
C SER A 467 -27.35 -14.25 -5.50
N VAL A 468 -26.12 -14.50 -5.97
CA VAL A 468 -24.93 -14.57 -5.12
C VAL A 468 -23.77 -13.84 -5.79
N GLY A 469 -23.13 -12.92 -5.06
CA GLY A 469 -21.95 -12.21 -5.56
C GLY A 469 -20.79 -13.17 -5.77
N ILE A 470 -20.28 -13.75 -4.68
CA ILE A 470 -19.21 -14.75 -4.72
C ILE A 470 -19.59 -15.94 -3.85
N GLN A 471 -19.58 -17.12 -4.45
CA GLN A 471 -19.65 -18.39 -3.74
C GLN A 471 -18.26 -19.03 -3.66
N LEU A 472 -17.68 -19.02 -2.46
CA LEU A 472 -16.39 -19.63 -2.16
C LEU A 472 -16.62 -21.03 -1.59
N ASN A 473 -16.61 -22.05 -2.45
CA ASN A 473 -16.78 -23.44 -2.04
C ASN A 473 -15.45 -24.05 -1.55
N ARG A 474 -14.35 -23.81 -2.27
CA ARG A 474 -13.00 -24.26 -1.94
C ARG A 474 -11.98 -23.30 -2.53
N CYS A 475 -11.07 -22.81 -1.69
CA CYS A 475 -9.85 -22.13 -2.11
C CYS A 475 -8.90 -22.13 -0.91
N ARG A 476 -7.61 -22.39 -1.13
CA ARG A 476 -6.64 -22.43 -0.03
C ARG A 476 -6.33 -21.03 0.52
N GLN A 477 -6.16 -20.04 -0.35
CA GLN A 477 -5.81 -18.66 0.02
C GLN A 477 -6.57 -17.63 -0.84
N PRO A 478 -7.88 -17.44 -0.60
CA PRO A 478 -8.67 -16.35 -1.20
C PRO A 478 -8.32 -14.98 -0.61
N SER A 479 -8.24 -13.97 -1.48
CA SER A 479 -8.04 -12.55 -1.12
C SER A 479 -9.03 -11.67 -1.87
N LEU A 480 -9.81 -10.88 -1.14
CA LEU A 480 -10.76 -9.91 -1.67
C LEU A 480 -10.35 -8.51 -1.23
N ILE A 481 -9.97 -7.63 -2.16
CA ILE A 481 -9.38 -6.34 -1.84
C ILE A 481 -10.08 -5.25 -2.65
N ALA A 482 -10.56 -4.21 -1.98
CA ALA A 482 -11.21 -3.07 -2.62
C ALA A 482 -12.33 -3.47 -3.60
N CYS A 483 -13.03 -4.57 -3.32
CA CYS A 483 -14.13 -5.03 -4.16
C CYS A 483 -15.44 -4.37 -3.72
N GLU A 484 -16.26 -4.01 -4.68
CA GLU A 484 -17.56 -3.38 -4.49
C GLU A 484 -18.67 -4.37 -4.86
N PHE A 485 -19.67 -4.51 -3.99
CA PHE A 485 -20.86 -5.33 -4.18
C PHE A 485 -22.06 -4.41 -4.36
N ASN A 486 -22.66 -4.42 -5.55
CA ASN A 486 -23.74 -3.49 -5.90
C ASN A 486 -25.05 -4.22 -6.12
N GLU A 487 -26.13 -3.55 -5.77
CA GLU A 487 -27.46 -3.90 -6.27
C GLU A 487 -27.46 -3.78 -7.80
N ASP A 488 -27.98 -4.81 -8.47
CA ASP A 488 -28.16 -4.80 -9.92
C ASP A 488 -29.62 -5.10 -10.27
N GLN A 489 -30.19 -4.30 -11.18
CA GLN A 489 -31.56 -4.43 -11.68
C GLN A 489 -32.67 -4.59 -10.61
N GLY A 490 -32.50 -4.00 -9.43
CA GLY A 490 -33.49 -4.09 -8.34
C GLY A 490 -33.48 -5.43 -7.59
N THR A 491 -32.43 -6.24 -7.77
CA THR A 491 -32.27 -7.54 -7.11
C THR A 491 -31.26 -7.47 -5.97
N MET A 492 -31.59 -8.11 -4.84
CA MET A 492 -30.73 -8.18 -3.66
C MET A 492 -29.99 -9.52 -3.63
N MET A 493 -28.70 -9.52 -3.96
CA MET A 493 -27.86 -10.71 -3.85
C MET A 493 -27.36 -10.94 -2.42
N THR A 494 -27.03 -12.19 -2.10
CA THR A 494 -26.12 -12.48 -0.98
C THR A 494 -24.68 -12.20 -1.44
N GLU A 495 -23.98 -11.27 -0.80
CA GLU A 495 -22.66 -10.81 -1.30
C GLU A 495 -21.64 -11.95 -1.30
N LEU A 496 -21.54 -12.67 -0.19
CA LEU A 496 -20.56 -13.73 0.04
C LEU A 496 -21.25 -14.98 0.60
N VAL A 497 -20.98 -16.12 -0.02
CA VAL A 497 -21.41 -17.43 0.46
C VAL A 497 -20.19 -18.32 0.61
N PHE A 498 -20.05 -18.94 1.78
CA PHE A 498 -19.00 -19.91 2.08
C PHE A 498 -19.64 -21.28 2.26
N ALA A 499 -19.14 -22.31 1.59
CA ALA A 499 -19.74 -23.63 1.70
C ALA A 499 -19.58 -24.24 3.10
N ALA A 500 -20.64 -24.89 3.59
CA ALA A 500 -20.62 -25.62 4.86
C ALA A 500 -19.89 -26.96 4.71
N GLY A 501 -18.78 -27.15 5.45
CA GLY A 501 -18.08 -28.43 5.54
C GLY A 501 -16.56 -28.34 5.34
N GLY A 502 -15.82 -28.26 6.46
CA GLY A 502 -14.39 -28.56 6.56
C GLY A 502 -13.44 -27.35 6.40
N ASP A 503 -12.37 -27.35 7.20
CA ASP A 503 -11.29 -26.35 7.36
C ASP A 503 -10.55 -25.87 6.09
N GLU A 504 -11.05 -26.17 4.89
CA GLU A 504 -10.32 -26.09 3.62
C GLU A 504 -10.80 -24.95 2.68
N ALA A 505 -11.87 -24.23 3.05
CA ALA A 505 -12.30 -22.95 2.43
C ALA A 505 -12.17 -21.74 3.38
N ILE A 506 -11.51 -21.92 4.53
CA ILE A 506 -11.83 -21.18 5.76
C ILE A 506 -10.78 -20.12 6.14
N GLU A 507 -9.62 -20.08 5.47
CA GLU A 507 -8.60 -19.05 5.66
C GLU A 507 -8.63 -18.05 4.51
N GLY A 508 -8.59 -16.75 4.78
CA GLY A 508 -8.65 -15.76 3.71
C GLY A 508 -8.31 -14.35 4.17
N PHE A 509 -8.32 -13.43 3.22
CA PHE A 509 -8.07 -12.02 3.43
C PHE A 509 -9.17 -11.17 2.76
N ALA A 510 -9.75 -10.24 3.52
CA ALA A 510 -10.67 -9.24 3.01
C ALA A 510 -10.19 -7.86 3.45
N ALA A 511 -10.12 -6.90 2.54
CA ALA A 511 -9.76 -5.53 2.86
C ALA A 511 -10.56 -4.52 2.04
N ASN A 512 -11.09 -3.50 2.71
CA ASN A 512 -11.80 -2.38 2.08
C ASN A 512 -12.94 -2.83 1.15
N LEU A 513 -13.67 -3.87 1.54
CA LEU A 513 -14.87 -4.27 0.81
C LEU A 513 -15.97 -3.22 1.02
N VAL A 514 -16.73 -2.94 -0.03
CA VAL A 514 -17.84 -2.00 -0.02
C VAL A 514 -19.08 -2.71 -0.54
N THR A 515 -20.24 -2.43 0.05
CA THR A 515 -21.52 -2.96 -0.40
C THR A 515 -22.56 -1.84 -0.44
N THR A 516 -23.40 -1.81 -1.47
CA THR A 516 -24.56 -0.89 -1.55
C THR A 516 -25.84 -1.52 -0.97
N LEU A 517 -25.80 -2.80 -0.63
CA LEU A 517 -26.98 -3.59 -0.22
C LEU A 517 -27.32 -3.40 1.26
N ARG A 518 -26.36 -2.93 2.06
CA ARG A 518 -26.46 -2.69 3.51
C ARG A 518 -25.40 -1.68 3.97
N PRO A 519 -25.46 -1.17 5.21
CA PRO A 519 -24.55 -0.12 5.67
C PRO A 519 -23.05 -0.49 5.64
N ASP A 520 -22.69 -1.71 6.04
CA ASP A 520 -21.31 -2.24 6.00
C ASP A 520 -21.32 -3.77 6.21
N PHE A 521 -20.17 -4.42 5.95
CA PHE A 521 -19.91 -5.81 6.32
C PHE A 521 -19.67 -5.97 7.84
N SER A 522 -20.09 -7.10 8.40
CA SER A 522 -19.97 -7.50 9.81
C SER A 522 -18.95 -8.63 10.02
N ASP A 523 -18.55 -8.93 11.26
CA ASP A 523 -17.64 -10.06 11.56
C ASP A 523 -18.27 -11.42 11.23
N ALA A 524 -19.60 -11.52 11.29
CA ALA A 524 -20.33 -12.74 11.02
C ALA A 524 -20.37 -13.11 9.52
N ASP A 525 -20.07 -12.17 8.64
CA ASP A 525 -20.04 -12.40 7.19
C ASP A 525 -18.80 -13.21 6.75
N PHE A 526 -17.78 -13.32 7.60
CA PHE A 526 -16.53 -13.98 7.27
C PHE A 526 -16.27 -15.20 8.16
N PRO A 527 -15.70 -16.28 7.61
CA PRO A 527 -15.28 -17.43 8.40
C PRO A 527 -14.24 -17.10 9.48
N GLN A 528 -14.09 -18.01 10.45
CA GLN A 528 -13.30 -17.77 11.64
C GLN A 528 -11.81 -17.44 11.37
N TYR A 529 -11.22 -17.96 10.28
CA TYR A 529 -9.80 -17.78 9.95
C TYR A 529 -9.53 -16.70 8.87
N TRP A 530 -10.46 -15.75 8.67
CA TRP A 530 -10.26 -14.61 7.79
C TRP A 530 -9.66 -13.40 8.51
N ASN A 531 -8.65 -12.81 7.89
CA ASN A 531 -8.18 -11.46 8.19
C ASN A 531 -9.09 -10.46 7.49
N VAL A 532 -9.75 -9.57 8.23
CA VAL A 532 -10.74 -8.64 7.68
C VAL A 532 -10.37 -7.22 8.09
N LEU A 533 -9.99 -6.38 7.13
CA LEU A 533 -9.72 -4.95 7.31
C LEU A 533 -10.88 -4.13 6.74
N ARG A 534 -11.45 -3.26 7.57
CA ARG A 534 -12.68 -2.51 7.29
C ARG A 534 -12.54 -1.07 7.75
N ARG A 535 -13.58 -0.26 7.50
CA ARG A 535 -13.66 1.11 7.97
C ARG A 535 -13.58 1.19 9.51
N GLY A 536 -12.40 1.59 10.01
CA GLY A 536 -12.15 1.78 11.44
C GLY A 536 -12.04 0.48 12.25
N GLN A 537 -12.02 -0.68 11.60
CA GLN A 537 -12.02 -1.99 12.28
C GLN A 537 -11.06 -2.97 11.58
N ALA A 538 -10.35 -3.75 12.37
CA ALA A 538 -9.52 -4.86 11.89
C ALA A 538 -9.82 -6.10 12.73
N ARG A 539 -10.16 -7.19 12.05
CA ARG A 539 -10.31 -8.51 12.64
C ARG A 539 -9.16 -9.38 12.16
N PHE A 540 -8.34 -9.84 13.09
CA PHE A 540 -7.36 -10.90 12.85
C PHE A 540 -7.90 -12.20 13.44
N PRO A 541 -7.78 -13.33 12.74
CA PRO A 541 -8.32 -14.59 13.20
C PRO A 541 -7.61 -15.10 14.45
N ASN A 542 -8.21 -16.08 15.14
CA ASN A 542 -7.52 -16.83 16.17
C ASN A 542 -6.27 -17.47 15.55
N LEU A 543 -5.08 -17.12 16.06
CA LEU A 543 -3.83 -17.73 15.63
C LEU A 543 -3.93 -19.25 15.85
N ARG A 544 -3.75 -20.04 14.78
CA ARG A 544 -3.72 -21.50 14.88
C ARG A 544 -2.48 -21.91 15.70
N SER A 545 -2.73 -22.45 16.90
CA SER A 545 -1.74 -22.89 17.91
C SER A 545 -0.89 -21.78 18.54
N SER A 546 -0.24 -22.15 19.65
CA SER A 546 0.59 -21.41 20.63
C SER A 546 1.67 -20.45 20.08
N SER A 547 1.26 -19.52 19.22
CA SER A 547 2.11 -18.47 18.68
C SER A 547 2.02 -17.25 19.59
N ASN A 548 3.16 -16.84 20.14
CA ASN A 548 3.24 -15.60 20.92
C ASN A 548 2.89 -14.41 20.01
N LEU A 549 2.01 -13.52 20.48
CA LEU A 549 1.88 -12.18 19.89
C LEU A 549 3.11 -11.38 20.29
N SER A 550 4.13 -11.37 19.42
CA SER A 550 5.32 -10.54 19.58
C SER A 550 5.13 -9.22 18.83
N VAL A 551 5.08 -8.11 19.55
CA VAL A 551 5.03 -6.77 18.97
C VAL A 551 6.33 -6.07 19.31
N ALA A 552 7.10 -5.67 18.30
CA ALA A 552 8.31 -4.90 18.50
C ALA A 552 7.93 -3.48 18.99
N GLY A 553 8.24 -3.16 20.24
CA GLY A 553 8.00 -1.84 20.83
C GLY A 553 6.83 -1.79 21.82
N THR A 554 6.41 -0.57 22.18
CA THR A 554 5.33 -0.36 23.15
C THR A 554 3.97 -0.44 22.47
N THR A 555 3.10 -1.35 22.92
CA THR A 555 1.70 -1.41 22.48
C THR A 555 0.84 -0.59 23.45
N THR A 556 0.14 0.44 22.97
CA THR A 556 -0.83 1.20 23.77
C THR A 556 -2.24 0.81 23.35
N THR A 557 -3.07 0.32 24.28
CA THR A 557 -4.48 -0.02 24.02
C THR A 557 -5.36 0.64 25.07
N GLY A 558 -6.57 1.07 24.70
CA GLY A 558 -7.52 1.61 25.68
C GLY A 558 -8.04 0.56 26.67
N SER A 559 -8.01 -0.72 26.29
CA SER A 559 -8.38 -1.85 27.15
C SER A 559 -7.69 -3.12 26.66
N LEU A 560 -6.80 -3.69 27.47
CA LEU A 560 -6.22 -5.01 27.25
C LEU A 560 -7.00 -6.03 28.09
N ARG A 561 -7.76 -6.93 27.45
CA ARG A 561 -8.52 -7.99 28.13
C ARG A 561 -7.87 -9.35 27.87
N VAL A 562 -7.26 -9.93 28.90
CA VAL A 562 -6.72 -11.30 28.87
C VAL A 562 -7.72 -12.22 29.58
N THR A 563 -8.46 -13.02 28.82
CA THR A 563 -9.63 -13.79 29.32
C THR A 563 -9.27 -15.15 29.92
N ASN A 564 -8.12 -15.72 29.56
CA ASN A 564 -7.63 -16.98 30.12
C ASN A 564 -6.62 -16.71 31.25
N GLY A 565 -6.79 -17.37 32.40
CA GLY A 565 -5.92 -17.20 33.58
C GLY A 565 -6.30 -16.03 34.51
N ALA A 566 -7.33 -15.26 34.17
CA ALA A 566 -7.96 -14.25 35.04
C ALA A 566 -8.82 -14.90 36.14
N GLY A 567 -8.27 -15.88 36.86
CA GLY A 567 -8.81 -16.28 38.16
C GLY A 567 -8.79 -15.08 39.10
N ALA A 568 -9.78 -14.97 39.99
CA ALA A 568 -9.89 -13.82 40.89
C ALA A 568 -8.57 -13.59 41.64
N ALA A 569 -8.07 -12.35 41.60
CA ALA A 569 -6.84 -11.89 42.22
C ALA A 569 -5.55 -12.56 41.71
N ARG A 570 -5.24 -12.45 40.40
CA ARG A 570 -3.88 -12.62 39.85
C ARG A 570 -3.38 -11.33 39.23
N VAL A 571 -2.06 -11.09 39.27
CA VAL A 571 -1.38 -10.00 38.55
C VAL A 571 -0.58 -10.59 37.39
N LEU A 572 -0.49 -9.85 36.28
CA LEU A 572 0.37 -10.21 35.16
C LEU A 572 1.75 -9.57 35.40
N THR A 573 2.82 -10.37 35.45
CA THR A 573 4.20 -9.89 35.61
C THR A 573 5.07 -10.35 34.44
N SER A 574 6.04 -9.53 34.03
CA SER A 574 7.06 -9.91 33.03
C SER A 574 8.31 -10.47 33.68
N ASP A 575 8.94 -11.48 33.07
CA ASP A 575 10.31 -11.90 33.40
C ASP A 575 11.37 -11.00 32.73
N ALA A 576 12.66 -11.35 32.89
CA ALA A 576 13.78 -10.59 32.31
C ALA A 576 13.86 -10.68 30.78
N GLU A 577 13.24 -11.70 30.19
CA GLU A 577 13.12 -11.88 28.73
C GLU A 577 11.85 -11.22 28.17
N GLY A 578 11.00 -10.65 29.03
CA GLY A 578 9.77 -9.97 28.66
C GLY A 578 8.54 -10.90 28.55
N ASN A 579 8.63 -12.17 28.97
CA ASN A 579 7.49 -13.08 28.94
C ASN A 579 6.52 -12.77 30.09
N ALA A 580 5.23 -12.65 29.76
CA ALA A 580 4.19 -12.38 30.75
C ALA A 580 3.65 -13.67 31.38
N SER A 581 3.56 -13.73 32.70
CA SER A 581 2.94 -14.84 33.43
C SER A 581 1.97 -14.34 34.51
N TRP A 582 0.90 -15.11 34.73
CA TRP A 582 -0.05 -14.84 35.80
C TRP A 582 0.53 -15.29 37.14
N GLN A 583 0.78 -14.34 38.03
CA GLN A 583 1.26 -14.58 39.39
C GLN A 583 0.15 -14.31 40.40
N THR A 584 0.16 -15.04 41.51
CA THR A 584 -0.62 -14.65 42.69
C THR A 584 -0.07 -13.30 43.20
N PRO A 585 -0.91 -12.31 43.56
CA PRO A 585 -0.47 -11.05 44.12
C PRO A 585 0.16 -11.34 45.49
N GLY A 586 1.49 -11.31 45.54
CA GLY A 586 2.33 -11.80 46.64
C GLY A 586 2.89 -13.19 46.28
N SER A 587 4.18 -13.39 46.03
CA SER A 587 5.40 -12.70 46.46
C SER A 587 6.42 -12.73 45.31
N GLY A 588 6.68 -11.57 44.67
CA GLY A 588 7.79 -11.44 43.73
C GLY A 588 9.12 -11.59 44.47
N GLY A 589 9.99 -12.48 43.98
CA GLY A 589 11.29 -12.82 44.53
C GLY A 589 12.35 -11.72 44.39
N GLY A 590 12.10 -10.54 44.96
CA GLY A 590 13.15 -9.68 45.48
C GLY A 590 13.11 -9.81 46.99
N THR A 591 14.18 -10.30 47.62
CA THR A 591 14.33 -10.21 49.07
C THR A 591 14.20 -8.74 49.45
N ALA A 592 13.16 -8.38 50.20
CA ALA A 592 13.12 -7.07 50.83
C ALA A 592 14.40 -6.92 51.68
N PRO A 593 15.14 -5.78 51.57
CA PRO A 593 16.40 -5.59 52.29
C PRO A 593 16.21 -5.76 53.80
N ASP A 594 17.29 -6.11 54.50
CA ASP A 594 17.30 -6.09 55.97
C ASP A 594 16.89 -4.71 56.49
N ALA A 595 16.17 -4.70 57.61
CA ALA A 595 15.80 -3.44 58.25
C ALA A 595 17.05 -2.64 58.64
N THR A 596 17.04 -1.34 58.34
CA THR A 596 18.04 -0.39 58.88
C THR A 596 17.44 0.38 60.05
N SER A 597 18.21 1.28 60.67
CA SER A 597 17.71 2.16 61.73
C SER A 597 16.62 3.15 61.27
N THR A 598 16.37 3.26 59.97
CA THR A 598 15.43 4.24 59.39
C THR A 598 14.51 3.68 58.31
N VAL A 599 14.73 2.44 57.83
CA VAL A 599 13.93 1.80 56.76
C VAL A 599 13.44 0.43 57.22
N LYS A 600 12.13 0.18 57.06
CA LYS A 600 11.48 -1.08 57.44
C LYS A 600 11.81 -2.18 56.42
N GLY A 601 12.25 -3.35 56.90
CA GLY A 601 12.65 -4.52 56.11
C GLY A 601 12.24 -5.85 56.76
N LEU A 602 12.76 -6.99 56.29
CA LEU A 602 12.56 -8.28 56.96
C LEU A 602 13.42 -8.34 58.24
N VAL A 603 12.86 -8.89 59.32
CA VAL A 603 13.58 -9.13 60.59
C VAL A 603 13.39 -10.60 60.95
N GLN A 604 14.46 -11.39 60.90
CA GLN A 604 14.42 -12.78 61.35
C GLN A 604 14.61 -12.82 62.87
N LEU A 605 13.58 -13.27 63.59
CA LEU A 605 13.57 -13.31 65.06
C LEU A 605 13.66 -14.77 65.55
N ALA A 606 14.60 -15.04 66.45
CA ALA A 606 14.63 -16.24 67.30
C ALA A 606 15.16 -15.86 68.70
N GLY A 607 14.68 -16.54 69.76
CA GLY A 607 15.10 -16.31 71.15
C GLY A 607 14.20 -15.36 71.96
N ASP A 608 14.80 -14.53 72.80
CA ASP A 608 14.18 -13.82 73.95
C ASP A 608 13.29 -12.60 73.60
N PHE A 609 12.88 -12.46 72.35
CA PHE A 609 12.07 -11.33 71.85
C PHE A 609 10.59 -11.73 71.67
N GLY A 610 9.68 -10.82 72.02
CA GLY A 610 8.22 -10.96 71.84
C GLY A 610 7.55 -9.65 71.42
N GLY A 611 6.22 -9.55 71.52
CA GLY A 611 5.47 -8.34 71.14
C GLY A 611 5.15 -8.25 69.64
N THR A 612 4.85 -7.05 69.14
CA THR A 612 4.52 -6.82 67.71
C THR A 612 5.56 -5.94 67.03
N ALA A 613 5.54 -5.88 65.70
CA ALA A 613 6.45 -5.04 64.92
C ALA A 613 6.36 -3.53 65.24
N ALA A 614 5.23 -3.05 65.78
CA ALA A 614 5.06 -1.66 66.22
C ALA A 614 5.46 -1.42 67.68
N ALA A 615 5.58 -2.48 68.48
CA ALA A 615 5.89 -2.44 69.90
C ALA A 615 6.59 -3.75 70.33
N PRO A 616 7.89 -3.90 70.00
CA PRO A 616 8.63 -5.09 70.39
C PRO A 616 8.85 -5.11 71.90
N THR A 617 8.79 -6.30 72.49
CA THR A 617 9.03 -6.52 73.92
C THR A 617 10.15 -7.53 74.11
N VAL A 618 10.80 -7.49 75.27
CA VAL A 618 11.70 -8.54 75.73
C VAL A 618 11.06 -9.11 77.01
N PRO A 619 10.17 -10.12 76.89
CA PRO A 619 9.35 -10.59 78.01
C PRO A 619 10.18 -10.99 79.25
N ALA A 620 11.40 -11.51 79.04
CA ALA A 620 12.31 -11.87 80.12
C ALA A 620 12.82 -10.69 80.96
N LEU A 621 12.64 -9.44 80.50
CA LEU A 621 13.05 -8.24 81.24
C LEU A 621 12.09 -7.89 82.40
N VAL A 622 10.84 -8.37 82.35
CA VAL A 622 9.80 -8.02 83.34
C VAL A 622 10.15 -8.48 84.77
N ASN A 623 10.99 -9.51 84.90
CA ASN A 623 11.39 -10.10 86.17
C ASN A 623 12.83 -9.73 86.60
N LYS A 624 13.54 -8.87 85.86
CA LYS A 624 14.89 -8.44 86.22
C LYS A 624 14.84 -7.16 87.05
N ALA A 625 15.70 -7.08 88.08
CA ALA A 625 15.85 -5.86 88.86
C ALA A 625 16.47 -4.74 88.00
N ASP A 626 16.00 -3.51 88.18
CA ASP A 626 16.60 -2.32 87.57
C ASP A 626 18.07 -2.18 88.03
N ALA A 627 18.97 -1.81 87.11
CA ALA A 627 20.38 -1.55 87.40
C ALA A 627 20.60 -0.48 88.47
N ALA A 628 19.61 0.40 88.70
CA ALA A 628 19.65 1.40 89.77
C ALA A 628 19.36 0.83 91.18
N ARG A 629 18.89 -0.42 91.30
CA ARG A 629 18.47 -0.99 92.60
C ARG A 629 19.69 -1.51 93.40
N GLN A 630 19.73 -1.20 94.70
CA GLN A 630 20.87 -1.51 95.58
C GLN A 630 20.43 -2.21 96.88
N ILE A 631 21.36 -2.94 97.51
CA ILE A 631 21.23 -3.42 98.91
C ILE A 631 21.97 -2.45 99.83
N ILE A 632 21.28 -1.82 100.79
CA ILE A 632 21.85 -0.80 101.68
C ILE A 632 22.02 -1.38 103.08
N ALA A 633 23.25 -1.36 103.62
CA ALA A 633 23.54 -1.83 104.98
C ALA A 633 23.20 -0.75 106.03
N GLY A 634 22.42 -1.13 107.06
CA GLY A 634 22.11 -0.28 108.21
C GLY A 634 23.24 -0.25 109.25
N THR A 635 23.08 0.50 110.35
CA THR A 635 24.19 0.81 111.27
C THR A 635 24.83 -0.39 111.98
N GLY A 636 24.12 -1.52 112.11
CA GLY A 636 24.65 -2.77 112.69
C GLY A 636 25.18 -3.79 111.67
N LEU A 637 25.18 -3.44 110.37
CA LEU A 637 25.62 -4.29 109.27
C LEU A 637 26.69 -3.57 108.43
N SER A 638 27.61 -4.32 107.84
CA SER A 638 28.57 -3.84 106.85
C SER A 638 28.50 -4.69 105.57
N GLY A 639 28.90 -4.11 104.43
CA GLY A 639 28.86 -4.76 103.11
C GLY A 639 27.49 -4.63 102.40
N GLY A 640 27.39 -3.73 101.42
CA GLY A 640 26.20 -3.49 100.59
C GLY A 640 26.53 -2.66 99.33
N GLY A 641 25.56 -2.44 98.44
CA GLY A 641 25.60 -1.53 97.28
C GLY A 641 24.93 -2.12 96.02
N SER A 642 25.38 -1.71 94.81
CA SER A 642 24.76 -2.09 93.52
C SER A 642 24.76 -3.59 93.22
N LEU A 643 23.69 -4.07 92.59
CA LEU A 643 23.44 -5.47 92.20
C LEU A 643 24.12 -5.90 90.88
N VAL A 644 25.11 -5.15 90.41
CA VAL A 644 25.92 -5.53 89.22
C VAL A 644 26.77 -6.80 89.48
N ALA A 645 26.97 -7.17 90.76
CA ALA A 645 27.56 -8.44 91.18
C ALA A 645 26.93 -8.91 92.51
N ASP A 646 27.19 -10.15 92.93
CA ASP A 646 26.72 -10.70 94.22
C ASP A 646 27.22 -9.87 95.42
N ARG A 647 26.36 -9.72 96.44
CA ARG A 647 26.64 -8.89 97.63
C ARG A 647 26.44 -9.68 98.93
N THR A 648 27.30 -9.45 99.91
CA THR A 648 27.24 -10.06 101.24
C THR A 648 27.13 -8.98 102.32
N LEU A 649 26.14 -9.11 103.21
CA LEU A 649 25.97 -8.30 104.43
C LEU A 649 26.55 -9.05 105.64
N ALA A 650 27.32 -8.38 106.49
CA ALA A 650 27.94 -8.94 107.70
C ALA A 650 27.57 -8.14 108.95
N VAL A 651 27.41 -8.80 110.10
CA VAL A 651 27.07 -8.17 111.40
C VAL A 651 28.30 -7.54 112.04
N VAL A 652 28.16 -6.35 112.60
CA VAL A 652 29.23 -5.60 113.29
C VAL A 652 29.05 -5.68 114.81
N TYR A 653 29.94 -6.39 115.51
CA TYR A 653 29.92 -6.57 116.97
C TYR A 653 30.83 -5.56 117.70
N GLY A 654 30.43 -5.10 118.90
CA GLY A 654 31.24 -4.15 119.68
C GLY A 654 30.58 -3.55 120.93
N THR A 655 31.29 -2.62 121.57
CA THR A 655 30.89 -1.95 122.83
C THR A 655 30.43 -0.50 122.64
N ALA A 656 30.43 0.00 121.40
CA ALA A 656 30.02 1.36 121.02
C ALA A 656 28.55 1.41 120.59
N ALA A 657 27.95 2.61 120.62
CA ALA A 657 26.60 2.82 120.09
C ALA A 657 26.52 2.40 118.62
N ALA A 658 25.44 1.70 118.26
CA ALA A 658 25.16 1.12 116.94
C ALA A 658 25.92 -0.15 116.54
N THR A 659 26.73 -0.74 117.43
CA THR A 659 27.25 -2.11 117.28
C THR A 659 26.41 -3.12 118.06
N ALA A 660 26.33 -4.36 117.58
CA ALA A 660 25.60 -5.42 118.27
C ALA A 660 26.43 -5.98 119.44
N CYS A 661 25.80 -6.23 120.59
CA CYS A 661 26.41 -6.93 121.72
C CYS A 661 26.44 -8.43 121.42
N ALA A 662 27.60 -9.06 121.49
CA ALA A 662 27.72 -10.51 121.39
C ALA A 662 27.29 -11.17 122.72
N GLY A 663 26.79 -12.40 122.65
CA GLY A 663 26.26 -13.11 123.83
C GLY A 663 27.30 -13.41 124.92
N ASP A 664 28.58 -13.23 124.62
CA ASP A 664 29.74 -13.44 125.47
C ASP A 664 30.36 -12.11 126.00
N ASP A 665 29.61 -11.00 126.00
CA ASP A 665 30.09 -9.71 126.52
C ASP A 665 30.33 -9.75 128.05
N PRO A 666 31.57 -9.50 128.53
CA PRO A 666 31.96 -9.65 129.93
C PRO A 666 31.21 -8.75 130.93
N ARG A 667 30.57 -7.68 130.46
CA ARG A 667 29.88 -6.70 131.33
C ARG A 667 28.64 -7.26 132.03
N LEU A 668 28.17 -8.45 131.64
CA LEU A 668 26.93 -9.04 132.16
C LEU A 668 27.14 -10.07 133.30
N SER A 669 28.26 -10.03 134.04
CA SER A 669 28.70 -11.17 134.90
C SER A 669 28.93 -11.00 136.44
N ASN A 670 28.79 -9.84 137.14
CA ASN A 670 28.97 -9.75 138.65
C ASN A 670 28.34 -8.54 139.45
N THR A 671 28.44 -8.56 140.82
CA THR A 671 27.96 -7.56 141.85
C THR A 671 29.03 -6.48 142.22
N ARG A 672 28.68 -5.20 142.51
CA ARG A 672 29.62 -4.03 142.55
C ARG A 672 29.88 -3.39 143.95
N ALA A 673 31.12 -2.92 144.26
CA ALA A 673 31.58 -2.32 145.54
C ALA A 673 31.72 -0.76 145.55
N PRO A 674 31.52 -0.04 146.70
CA PRO A 674 31.63 1.44 146.82
C PRO A 674 33.05 2.01 147.02
N THR A 675 33.21 3.32 146.80
CA THR A 675 34.49 4.07 146.73
C THR A 675 34.92 4.68 148.09
N GLY A 676 36.20 4.56 148.45
CA GLY A 676 36.79 5.07 149.71
C GLY A 676 36.76 6.59 149.90
N GLY A 677 36.94 7.05 151.15
CA GLY A 677 36.93 8.48 151.54
C GLY A 677 35.55 9.12 151.78
N THR A 678 34.50 8.32 151.95
CA THR A 678 33.10 8.81 152.03
C THR A 678 32.42 8.61 153.39
N VAL A 679 33.13 8.13 154.44
CA VAL A 679 32.56 7.79 155.77
C VAL A 679 33.27 8.53 156.92
N ALA A 680 32.56 9.16 157.88
CA ALA A 680 33.12 10.02 158.97
C ALA A 680 33.54 9.27 160.28
N CYS A 681 34.41 9.88 161.14
CA CYS A 681 34.89 9.36 162.45
C CYS A 681 35.32 10.44 163.52
N ASP A 682 35.21 10.17 164.84
CA ASP A 682 35.60 11.08 165.97
C ASP A 682 35.98 10.36 167.30
N PHE A 683 36.89 10.92 168.14
CA PHE A 683 37.31 10.36 169.47
C PHE A 683 38.13 11.35 170.38
N VAL A 684 38.39 11.00 171.67
CA VAL A 684 39.06 11.86 172.70
C VAL A 684 40.34 11.23 173.28
N TRP A 685 41.37 12.04 173.55
CA TRP A 685 42.66 11.62 174.12
C TRP A 685 43.06 12.45 175.36
N VAL A 686 43.32 11.81 176.49
CA VAL A 686 43.79 12.47 177.73
C VAL A 686 45.29 12.24 177.90
N ALA A 687 46.07 13.31 178.02
CA ALA A 687 47.53 13.24 178.13
C ALA A 687 48.04 13.38 179.56
N GLN A 688 47.49 14.32 180.33
CA GLN A 688 47.92 14.58 181.70
C GLN A 688 46.70 14.83 182.57
N THR A 689 46.72 14.31 183.79
CA THR A 689 45.67 14.53 184.79
C THR A 689 46.15 15.38 185.98
N GLY A 690 47.46 15.39 186.23
CA GLY A 690 48.11 16.17 187.29
C GLY A 690 48.56 17.58 186.87
N THR A 691 49.44 18.19 187.66
CA THR A 691 50.12 19.45 187.29
C THR A 691 50.89 19.26 186.00
N ARG A 692 50.69 20.16 185.05
CA ARG A 692 51.24 20.04 183.71
C ARG A 692 52.76 20.11 183.71
N THR A 693 53.39 19.17 183.01
CA THR A 693 54.85 19.11 182.81
C THR A 693 55.17 18.94 181.33
N THR A 694 56.34 19.43 180.91
CA THR A 694 56.79 19.28 179.51
C THR A 694 56.92 17.80 179.15
N GLY A 695 56.31 17.38 178.04
CA GLY A 695 56.34 16.01 177.54
C GLY A 695 54.95 15.47 177.18
N VAL A 696 54.90 14.18 176.80
CA VAL A 696 53.68 13.44 176.37
C VAL A 696 52.79 12.98 177.52
N GLY A 697 53.17 13.28 178.77
CA GLY A 697 52.35 12.99 179.95
C GLY A 697 52.25 11.52 180.33
N ASP A 698 51.08 11.16 180.89
CA ASP A 698 50.79 9.91 181.59
C ASP A 698 50.74 8.68 180.64
N LEU A 699 50.51 8.89 179.34
CA LEU A 699 50.41 7.84 178.31
C LEU A 699 51.50 7.97 177.25
N ALA A 700 52.76 7.75 177.65
CA ALA A 700 53.93 7.95 176.80
C ALA A 700 53.96 7.10 175.50
N ALA A 701 53.24 5.97 175.45
CA ALA A 701 53.21 5.08 174.28
C ALA A 701 52.29 5.55 173.13
N GLY A 702 51.36 6.46 173.38
CA GLY A 702 50.36 6.90 172.40
C GLY A 702 49.30 5.84 172.03
N MET A 703 48.23 6.27 171.33
CA MET A 703 47.12 5.43 170.86
C MET A 703 47.52 4.61 169.63
N TYR A 704 47.19 3.32 169.58
CA TYR A 704 47.29 2.53 168.34
C TYR A 704 46.20 2.90 167.34
N VAL A 705 46.57 3.15 166.09
CA VAL A 705 45.61 3.28 164.99
C VAL A 705 45.33 1.91 164.36
N GLY A 706 44.10 1.41 164.51
CA GLY A 706 43.67 0.10 164.01
C GLY A 706 42.99 0.10 162.63
N ARG A 707 42.59 1.27 162.14
CA ARG A 707 41.97 1.48 160.82
C ARG A 707 42.48 2.82 160.28
N PRO A 708 42.75 2.96 158.97
CA PRO A 708 43.28 4.20 158.44
C PRO A 708 42.19 5.28 158.41
N PHE A 709 42.51 6.47 158.89
CA PHE A 709 41.60 7.61 158.90
C PHE A 709 42.33 8.93 158.72
N THR A 710 41.62 9.94 158.25
CA THR A 710 42.15 11.30 158.07
C THR A 710 41.58 12.25 159.12
N LEU A 711 42.43 12.80 160.00
CA LEU A 711 42.04 13.82 160.99
C LEU A 711 41.99 15.21 160.38
N THR A 712 40.96 15.95 160.75
CA THR A 712 40.68 17.31 160.26
C THR A 712 40.74 18.39 161.35
N LYS A 713 40.65 18.02 162.64
CA LYS A 713 40.58 19.00 163.75
C LYS A 713 40.97 18.40 165.09
N ALA A 714 41.64 19.19 165.94
CA ALA A 714 41.84 18.91 167.36
C ALA A 714 41.44 20.09 168.26
N ILE A 715 40.87 19.83 169.45
CA ILE A 715 40.58 20.86 170.47
C ILE A 715 41.26 20.48 171.78
N TYR A 716 42.10 21.36 172.32
CA TYR A 716 42.84 21.12 173.55
C TYR A 716 42.10 21.64 174.78
N GLN A 717 42.16 20.91 175.89
CA GLN A 717 41.47 21.29 177.13
C GLN A 717 42.36 21.07 178.34
N PHE A 718 42.17 21.95 179.32
CA PHE A 718 42.97 22.10 180.52
C PHE A 718 42.03 22.04 181.74
N ASP A 719 42.43 21.36 182.81
CA ASP A 719 41.58 21.23 184.01
C ASP A 719 41.67 22.48 184.90
N SER A 720 42.84 23.13 184.94
CA SER A 720 43.01 24.46 185.52
C SER A 720 43.96 25.32 184.69
N ALA A 721 43.75 26.64 184.71
CA ALA A 721 44.64 27.60 184.08
C ALA A 721 46.00 27.67 184.80
N ASP A 722 47.03 28.06 184.05
CA ASP A 722 48.33 28.46 184.59
C ASP A 722 48.19 29.76 185.41
N GLY A 723 49.07 29.97 186.39
CA GLY A 723 49.14 31.23 187.15
C GLY A 723 49.71 32.41 186.35
N GLY A 724 50.29 32.16 185.17
CA GLY A 724 50.81 33.17 184.24
C GLY A 724 51.46 32.54 183.01
N GLY A 725 51.63 33.33 181.95
CA GLY A 725 52.19 32.88 180.67
C GLY A 725 51.22 32.08 179.80
N SER A 726 51.77 31.30 178.87
CA SER A 726 51.03 30.41 177.95
C SER A 726 51.59 28.99 178.02
N SER A 727 50.69 28.00 177.94
CA SER A 727 51.06 26.60 177.72
C SER A 727 50.96 26.27 176.24
N THR A 728 52.04 25.71 175.67
CA THR A 728 52.08 25.26 174.28
C THR A 728 51.92 23.75 174.21
N VAL A 729 50.94 23.30 173.43
CA VAL A 729 50.56 21.88 173.29
C VAL A 729 50.63 21.46 171.82
N GLU A 730 50.84 20.19 171.54
CA GLU A 730 50.85 19.64 170.17
C GLU A 730 50.45 18.16 170.15
N LEU A 731 49.92 17.69 169.02
CA LEU A 731 49.81 16.26 168.76
C LEU A 731 51.11 15.72 168.18
N ARG A 732 51.38 14.44 168.45
CA ARG A 732 52.52 13.70 167.91
C ARG A 732 52.06 12.42 167.23
N ARG A 733 52.66 12.11 166.08
CA ARG A 733 52.54 10.85 165.36
C ARG A 733 53.88 10.13 165.43
N ASN A 734 53.92 8.94 166.01
CA ASN A 734 55.13 8.13 166.17
C ASN A 734 56.30 8.93 166.79
N GLY A 735 55.98 9.83 167.73
CA GLY A 735 56.95 10.70 168.41
C GLY A 735 57.29 12.01 167.70
N ALA A 736 56.93 12.19 166.42
CA ALA A 736 57.12 13.43 165.68
C ALA A 736 55.91 14.36 165.79
N GLN A 737 56.11 15.67 165.81
CA GLN A 737 55.03 16.65 165.84
C GLN A 737 54.12 16.53 164.60
N VAL A 738 52.81 16.56 164.81
CA VAL A 738 51.81 16.61 163.74
C VAL A 738 51.72 18.05 163.23
N PRO A 739 51.88 18.29 161.91
CA PRO A 739 51.78 19.64 161.36
C PRO A 739 50.48 20.33 161.75
N ASN A 740 50.59 21.62 162.09
CA ASN A 740 49.48 22.50 162.50
C ASN A 740 48.76 22.10 163.79
N SER A 741 49.24 21.07 164.49
CA SER A 741 48.68 20.70 165.80
C SER A 741 49.22 21.55 166.95
N ASN A 742 50.36 22.22 166.81
CA ASN A 742 50.90 23.02 167.90
C ASN A 742 50.07 24.28 168.15
N LEU A 743 49.75 24.53 169.40
CA LEU A 743 48.97 25.70 169.80
C LEU A 743 49.43 26.22 171.15
N SER A 744 49.74 27.53 171.21
CA SER A 744 50.04 28.24 172.44
C SER A 744 48.79 28.84 173.04
N VAL A 745 48.39 28.38 174.21
CA VAL A 745 47.16 28.81 174.89
C VAL A 745 47.53 29.62 176.13
N THR A 746 47.15 30.89 176.15
CA THR A 746 47.36 31.79 177.30
C THR A 746 46.60 31.31 178.53
N ALA A 747 47.10 31.61 179.73
CA ALA A 747 46.43 31.27 180.99
C ALA A 747 44.93 31.63 180.99
N THR A 748 44.55 32.81 180.49
CA THR A 748 43.15 33.24 180.39
C THR A 748 42.31 32.35 179.48
N SER A 749 42.88 31.88 178.36
CA SER A 749 42.19 31.01 177.40
C SER A 749 42.21 29.53 177.77
N GLN A 750 42.94 29.15 178.83
CA GLN A 750 42.92 27.77 179.34
C GLN A 750 41.68 27.47 180.18
N VAL A 751 40.95 28.50 180.63
CA VAL A 751 39.66 28.33 181.30
C VAL A 751 38.67 27.75 180.31
N ASP A 752 38.14 26.57 180.63
CA ASP A 752 37.26 25.81 179.75
C ASP A 752 35.86 26.44 179.67
N ASN A 753 35.56 27.09 178.55
CA ASN A 753 34.22 27.54 178.18
C ASN A 753 34.14 27.77 176.67
N THR A 754 32.92 27.91 176.15
CA THR A 754 32.66 28.06 174.71
C THR A 754 33.31 29.29 174.08
N THR A 755 33.62 30.34 174.85
CA THR A 755 34.28 31.54 174.34
C THR A 755 35.80 31.37 174.17
N THR A 756 36.41 30.33 174.77
CA THR A 756 37.85 30.05 174.66
C THR A 756 38.18 28.90 173.71
N ASP A 757 37.20 28.14 173.21
CA ASP A 757 37.40 26.98 172.31
C ASP A 757 38.20 27.31 171.05
N ALA A 758 37.92 28.45 170.41
CA ALA A 758 38.65 28.87 169.21
C ALA A 758 40.14 29.07 169.50
N ALA A 759 40.48 29.62 170.67
CA ALA A 759 41.86 29.80 171.11
C ALA A 759 42.54 28.48 171.54
N ARG A 760 41.78 27.38 171.59
CA ARG A 760 42.24 26.02 171.94
C ARG A 760 42.13 25.02 170.80
N THR A 761 41.66 25.43 169.62
CA THR A 761 41.44 24.56 168.47
C THR A 761 42.59 24.64 167.47
N ALA A 762 43.07 23.48 167.04
CA ALA A 762 44.01 23.31 165.93
C ALA A 762 43.29 22.69 164.73
N ALA A 763 43.43 23.30 163.56
CA ALA A 763 42.98 22.72 162.29
C ALA A 763 44.07 21.77 161.77
N ILE A 764 43.68 20.54 161.45
CA ILE A 764 44.61 19.47 161.05
C ILE A 764 44.13 18.93 159.70
N ASN A 765 45.00 18.30 158.92
CA ASN A 765 44.57 17.50 157.77
C ASN A 765 45.59 16.40 157.51
N ILE A 766 45.53 15.34 158.33
CA ILE A 766 46.57 14.31 158.36
C ILE A 766 45.94 12.93 158.42
N SER A 767 46.31 12.08 157.46
CA SER A 767 45.94 10.66 157.42
C SER A 767 46.86 9.82 158.29
N TYR A 768 46.24 9.05 159.17
CA TYR A 768 46.85 8.02 159.98
C TYR A 768 46.62 6.68 159.30
N ALA A 769 47.68 5.91 159.17
CA ALA A 769 47.64 4.53 158.71
C ALA A 769 47.51 3.58 159.90
N VAL A 770 47.09 2.35 159.61
CA VAL A 770 47.14 1.26 160.61
C VAL A 770 48.57 1.13 161.12
N GLY A 771 48.75 1.15 162.45
CA GLY A 771 50.07 1.04 163.07
C GLY A 771 50.58 2.31 163.74
N ASP A 772 50.10 3.48 163.32
CA ASP A 772 50.55 4.76 163.88
C ASP A 772 50.24 4.91 165.38
N ARG A 773 51.08 5.68 166.06
CA ARG A 773 50.95 6.08 167.48
C ARG A 773 50.59 7.54 167.59
N LEU A 774 49.39 7.84 168.07
CA LEU A 774 48.93 9.21 168.33
C LEU A 774 49.14 9.59 169.80
N ALA A 775 49.85 10.68 170.06
CA ALA A 775 50.06 11.22 171.40
C ALA A 775 49.78 12.73 171.44
N LEU A 776 49.60 13.27 172.64
CA LEU A 776 49.47 14.71 172.91
C LEU A 776 50.59 15.12 173.87
N ALA A 777 51.34 16.15 173.51
CA ALA A 777 52.48 16.64 174.26
C ALA A 777 52.29 18.10 174.66
N LEU A 778 52.77 18.43 175.87
CA LEU A 778 53.04 19.81 176.28
C LEU A 778 54.48 20.14 175.94
N THR A 779 54.73 21.17 175.13
CA THR A 779 56.07 21.58 174.71
C THR A 779 56.64 22.70 175.56
N ALA A 780 55.78 23.57 176.10
CA ALA A 780 56.18 24.59 177.05
C ALA A 780 55.04 24.83 178.06
N PRO A 781 55.27 24.72 179.36
CA PRO A 781 54.24 25.07 180.35
C PRO A 781 54.28 26.58 180.66
N GLY A 782 53.20 27.12 181.23
CA GLY A 782 53.17 28.49 181.75
C GLY A 782 54.12 28.70 182.96
N THR A 783 54.28 29.95 183.39
CA THR A 783 55.24 30.32 184.46
C THR A 783 54.91 29.70 185.82
N THR A 784 53.64 29.33 186.02
CA THR A 784 53.18 28.53 187.15
C THR A 784 52.14 27.54 186.63
N PRO A 785 52.54 26.31 186.28
CA PRO A 785 51.69 25.42 185.49
C PRO A 785 50.42 24.99 186.25
N GLY A 786 49.27 25.04 185.56
CA GLY A 786 48.00 24.49 186.01
C GLY A 786 47.93 22.97 185.86
N LYS A 787 46.72 22.39 185.96
CA LYS A 787 46.49 20.94 185.93
C LYS A 787 45.77 20.48 184.68
N GLY A 788 46.04 19.24 184.27
CA GLY A 788 45.30 18.54 183.21
C GLY A 788 45.63 18.99 181.78
N LEU A 789 45.65 18.03 180.84
CA LEU A 789 45.76 18.25 179.39
C LEU A 789 45.09 17.11 178.61
N ARG A 790 44.16 17.44 177.70
CA ARG A 790 43.48 16.48 176.78
C ARG A 790 43.17 17.10 175.41
N ALA A 791 42.89 16.26 174.40
CA ALA A 791 42.52 16.66 173.03
C ALA A 791 41.29 15.89 172.51
N TYR A 792 40.36 16.59 171.84
CA TYR A 792 39.22 16.01 171.10
C TYR A 792 39.52 16.02 169.59
N LEU A 793 39.26 14.93 168.87
CA LEU A 793 39.74 14.67 167.50
C LEU A 793 38.62 14.24 166.54
N PHE A 794 38.67 14.69 165.27
CA PHE A 794 37.62 14.49 164.24
C PHE A 794 38.18 14.15 162.84
N GLY A 795 37.51 13.33 162.00
CA GLY A 795 38.01 12.84 160.69
C GLY A 795 37.08 11.97 159.80
N THR A 796 37.64 11.24 158.81
CA THR A 796 36.97 10.24 157.93
C THR A 796 37.77 8.94 157.77
N TRP A 797 37.09 7.81 157.55
CA TRP A 797 37.70 6.53 157.16
C TRP A 797 38.05 6.52 155.67
N ASP A 798 39.24 6.01 155.36
CA ASP A 798 39.72 5.88 153.99
C ASP A 798 39.19 4.60 153.31
#